data_AF-A0A6J3EG95-F1
#
_entry.id   AF-A0A6J3EG95-F1
#
_cell.length_a   1.000
_cell.length_b   1.000
_cell.length_c   1.000
_cell.angle_alpha   90.00
_cell.angle_beta   90.00
_cell.angle_gamma   90.00
#
_symmetry.space_group_name_H-M   'P 1'
#
loop_
_entity.id
_entity.type
_entity.pdbx_description
1 polymer ?
#
loop_
_entity_poly.entity_id
_entity_poly.type
_entity_poly.pdbx_seq_one_letter_code
_entity_poly.pdbx_strand_id
1 'polypeptide(L)'
;MGRSCRGRPGRRGGVAQRGDSSFVGPARRHLCSDCKWSPPENLGSCHHRYCRREESWNFVFTGFTSLSEKCVQQSGTDRGADELAQTLNDYMSDVLEVVLDFGGDILKFGGDAVLVLWRASEAQLPQTISLVLQCCQQIQKKHGSRDTHVGQKLHLKIGISAGQMTVLAAGDRYHQQYFICSQALEEVMNAQNLAVKSEVIVSPTCWKLCEQEKIQTRLLGGKRVLKVQRMEHMSGSERQDAAGQFEQHVKMQRLERIGHLRPAFLVSNGPKVAAEMQKYIPAAPLRKLDVDMPLHLWSELRPVTSLFIQLQFSAEAGLLDLQRGLRDANRMISTIISPHKGEINKSLLFDKGCTFLCVFGMSGAKLHDESTRALDSALQIFSTCSRSLRKLEAMSIGVTSGTMFYGLCGHPERAEHTVIGHKVNLGARLMVHYPRLVSCDEDTYKASRLPSYLFKELPKTKLKGVTDPGAIYQYVGITDKCIFDMGLTKKRSDYGPLLGREVEIDLFERSLKAYETLGQPRILAYAGILGSGKSHLLTELAFLGQATGHRVVTMELTKANMRQPFSAVCMLVARALGLQAGETCKDRQRTLQAKLQGAIEESSYCLLNNIFLVEFAISDEVCKMHDLQRKRELQKTCRKVLQKVSVPPSTWVRERKQPCPLQAPHQNSLSGQQDDVPGSPPFRAQEPLLPEAPLTPSPYASS
;
A
#
# COMPACT_ATOMS: atom_id res chain seq x y z
N MET A 1 -8.01 -16.72 -50.05
CA MET A 1 -8.79 -17.50 -51.04
C MET A 1 -9.77 -18.36 -50.26
N GLY A 2 -11.09 -18.35 -50.36
CA GLY A 2 -12.10 -17.60 -51.09
C GLY A 2 -13.45 -18.32 -50.86
N ARG A 3 -14.52 -17.53 -50.59
CA ARG A 3 -15.97 -17.82 -50.80
C ARG A 3 -16.64 -18.87 -49.85
N SER A 4 -17.64 -18.50 -49.03
CA SER A 4 -19.04 -18.09 -49.32
C SER A 4 -19.94 -19.25 -49.75
N CYS A 5 -21.02 -19.53 -49.00
CA CYS A 5 -22.40 -19.49 -49.52
C CYS A 5 -23.48 -19.59 -48.42
N ARG A 6 -24.62 -18.94 -48.70
CA ARG A 6 -25.80 -18.69 -47.86
C ARG A 6 -26.86 -19.81 -47.98
N GLY A 7 -27.81 -19.85 -47.04
CA GLY A 7 -29.13 -20.47 -47.23
C GLY A 7 -30.08 -20.36 -46.02
N ARG A 8 -31.07 -19.47 -46.10
CA ARG A 8 -32.38 -19.48 -45.37
C ARG A 8 -33.43 -20.10 -46.35
N PRO A 9 -34.74 -20.34 -46.04
CA PRO A 9 -35.60 -19.77 -44.96
C PRO A 9 -36.73 -20.67 -44.34
N GLY A 10 -37.40 -20.13 -43.30
CA GLY A 10 -38.85 -20.25 -43.05
C GLY A 10 -39.30 -21.27 -41.99
N ARG A 11 -40.43 -21.14 -41.27
CA ARG A 11 -41.38 -20.06 -40.97
C ARG A 11 -42.39 -20.65 -39.94
N ARG A 12 -42.92 -19.82 -39.02
CA ARG A 12 -44.15 -20.00 -38.19
C ARG A 12 -44.05 -21.06 -37.07
N GLY A 13 -44.61 -20.87 -35.87
CA GLY A 13 -45.48 -19.85 -35.28
C GLY A 13 -46.11 -20.47 -34.02
N GLY A 14 -46.51 -19.67 -33.02
CA GLY A 14 -47.32 -20.16 -31.90
C GLY A 14 -47.01 -19.49 -30.57
N VAL A 15 -47.69 -18.37 -30.31
CA VAL A 15 -47.83 -17.71 -29.01
C VAL A 15 -48.98 -18.39 -28.24
N ALA A 16 -48.82 -18.68 -26.96
CA ALA A 16 -49.91 -18.68 -25.99
C ALA A 16 -49.38 -18.50 -24.57
N GLN A 17 -49.97 -17.54 -23.86
CA GLN A 17 -49.70 -17.18 -22.47
C GLN A 17 -51.01 -17.37 -21.68
N ARG A 18 -50.86 -17.76 -20.40
CA ARG A 18 -51.80 -17.67 -19.25
C ARG A 18 -52.84 -18.77 -19.02
N GLY A 19 -52.85 -19.22 -17.77
CA GLY A 19 -53.92 -19.97 -17.10
C GLY A 19 -53.52 -20.28 -15.66
N ASP A 20 -54.10 -19.56 -14.69
CA ASP A 20 -54.02 -19.81 -13.25
C ASP A 20 -54.64 -21.16 -12.85
N SER A 21 -54.13 -21.83 -11.82
CA SER A 21 -54.93 -22.28 -10.66
C SER A 21 -54.11 -23.09 -9.64
N SER A 22 -54.49 -22.84 -8.39
CA SER A 22 -54.06 -23.37 -7.09
C SER A 22 -54.09 -24.90 -6.92
N PHE A 23 -53.14 -25.45 -6.16
CA PHE A 23 -53.38 -26.58 -5.25
C PHE A 23 -52.36 -26.59 -4.09
N VAL A 24 -52.86 -26.79 -2.87
CA VAL A 24 -52.13 -26.81 -1.59
C VAL A 24 -51.98 -28.26 -1.10
N GLY A 25 -50.76 -28.62 -0.65
CA GLY A 25 -50.46 -29.68 0.33
C GLY A 25 -49.71 -30.92 -0.21
N PRO A 26 -49.01 -31.73 0.64
CA PRO A 26 -48.30 -31.41 1.89
C PRO A 26 -46.79 -31.78 1.83
N ALA A 27 -46.07 -31.36 2.87
CA ALA A 27 -44.64 -31.55 3.09
C ALA A 27 -44.15 -33.01 2.97
N ARG A 28 -43.13 -33.25 2.14
CA ARG A 28 -42.23 -34.41 2.23
C ARG A 28 -40.82 -33.93 2.53
N ARG A 29 -40.30 -34.38 3.68
CA ARG A 29 -38.88 -34.30 4.05
C ARG A 29 -38.06 -35.05 3.00
N HIS A 30 -37.31 -34.33 2.19
CA HIS A 30 -36.19 -34.88 1.45
C HIS A 30 -34.90 -34.42 2.11
N LEU A 31 -34.28 -35.33 2.86
CA LEU A 31 -32.85 -35.28 3.18
C LEU A 31 -32.10 -35.25 1.85
N CYS A 32 -31.51 -34.11 1.50
CA CYS A 32 -30.70 -33.96 0.31
C CYS A 32 -29.27 -34.40 0.65
N SER A 33 -28.91 -35.61 0.22
CA SER A 33 -27.61 -36.26 0.41
C SER A 33 -26.58 -35.91 -0.68
N ASP A 34 -26.68 -34.75 -1.31
CA ASP A 34 -25.82 -34.37 -2.45
C ASP A 34 -25.19 -32.97 -2.27
N CYS A 35 -24.21 -32.85 -1.37
CA CYS A 35 -23.36 -31.66 -1.27
C CYS A 35 -22.09 -31.81 -2.14
N LYS A 36 -22.25 -31.64 -3.45
CA LYS A 36 -21.12 -31.41 -4.38
C LYS A 36 -20.79 -29.92 -4.44
N TRP A 37 -19.51 -29.58 -4.47
CA TRP A 37 -19.06 -28.32 -5.08
C TRP A 37 -19.23 -28.47 -6.59
N SER A 38 -20.41 -28.11 -7.10
CA SER A 38 -20.68 -27.99 -8.53
C SER A 38 -20.82 -26.50 -8.87
N PRO A 39 -20.12 -25.97 -9.89
CA PRO A 39 -20.45 -24.64 -10.40
C PRO A 39 -21.89 -24.67 -10.95
N PRO A 40 -22.71 -23.62 -10.72
CA PRO A 40 -24.10 -23.64 -11.15
C PRO A 40 -24.19 -23.71 -12.67
N GLU A 41 -24.78 -24.79 -13.18
CA GLU A 41 -25.31 -24.84 -14.53
C GLU A 41 -26.48 -23.86 -14.60
N ASN A 42 -26.44 -22.95 -15.60
CA ASN A 42 -27.35 -21.83 -15.86
C ASN A 42 -27.10 -20.53 -15.09
N LEU A 43 -26.24 -19.68 -15.66
CA LEU A 43 -26.16 -18.25 -15.36
C LEU A 43 -26.66 -17.42 -16.55
N GLY A 44 -27.98 -17.40 -16.71
CA GLY A 44 -28.70 -16.28 -17.32
C GLY A 44 -29.00 -15.24 -16.23
N SER A 45 -28.37 -14.06 -16.33
CA SER A 45 -28.68 -12.80 -15.62
C SER A 45 -29.21 -12.89 -14.16
N CYS A 46 -28.31 -12.87 -13.16
CA CYS A 46 -28.65 -12.30 -11.84
C CYS A 46 -27.40 -11.96 -11.01
N HIS A 47 -27.17 -10.66 -10.77
CA HIS A 47 -25.99 -10.08 -10.09
C HIS A 47 -26.05 -10.09 -8.53
N HIS A 48 -26.84 -10.97 -7.89
CA HIS A 48 -27.18 -10.81 -6.46
C HIS A 48 -27.10 -12.03 -5.51
N ARG A 49 -26.46 -13.16 -5.86
CA ARG A 49 -26.34 -14.28 -4.90
C ARG A 49 -24.92 -14.81 -4.74
N TYR A 50 -24.17 -14.23 -3.79
CA TYR A 50 -22.99 -14.87 -3.19
C TYR A 50 -22.89 -14.47 -1.72
N CYS A 51 -23.69 -15.13 -0.88
CA CYS A 51 -23.55 -15.16 0.57
C CYS A 51 -23.97 -16.57 0.99
N ARG A 52 -23.01 -17.45 1.26
CA ARG A 52 -23.30 -18.79 1.80
C ARG A 52 -23.16 -18.69 3.31
N ARG A 53 -24.25 -18.96 4.02
CA ARG A 53 -24.36 -18.88 5.48
C ARG A 53 -24.55 -20.31 5.95
N GLU A 54 -23.54 -20.92 6.56
CA GLU A 54 -23.71 -22.16 7.31
C GLU A 54 -22.45 -22.50 8.11
N GLU A 55 -22.69 -22.87 9.37
CA GLU A 55 -21.84 -23.65 10.30
C GLU A 55 -20.74 -22.91 11.08
N SER A 56 -20.19 -23.59 12.08
CA SER A 56 -19.36 -23.06 13.17
C SER A 56 -17.96 -23.67 13.06
N TRP A 57 -16.92 -22.91 13.41
CA TRP A 57 -15.58 -23.10 12.88
C TRP A 57 -14.51 -22.96 13.93
N ASN A 58 -13.52 -23.85 13.94
CA ASN A 58 -12.33 -23.69 14.77
C ASN A 58 -11.20 -23.04 13.99
N PHE A 59 -10.68 -21.92 14.50
CA PHE A 59 -9.53 -21.22 13.92
C PHE A 59 -8.29 -21.50 14.72
N VAL A 60 -7.22 -21.94 14.07
CA VAL A 60 -5.88 -21.97 14.66
C VAL A 60 -5.03 -20.90 13.99
N PHE A 61 -4.52 -19.98 14.80
CA PHE A 61 -3.53 -18.98 14.38
C PHE A 61 -2.20 -19.33 15.03
N THR A 62 -1.24 -19.77 14.21
CA THR A 62 0.16 -19.97 14.62
C THR A 62 0.93 -18.70 14.33
N GLY A 63 1.78 -18.20 15.24
CA GLY A 63 2.68 -17.08 14.93
C GLY A 63 4.10 -17.30 15.43
N PHE A 64 5.08 -16.80 14.67
CA PHE A 64 6.52 -17.01 14.92
C PHE A 64 7.22 -15.78 15.52
N THR A 65 8.28 -16.00 16.28
CA THR A 65 9.16 -14.91 16.79
C THR A 65 10.02 -14.29 15.68
N SER A 66 10.47 -13.04 15.87
CA SER A 66 11.16 -12.20 14.88
C SER A 66 12.50 -12.77 14.36
N LEU A 67 12.44 -13.80 13.51
CA LEU A 67 13.58 -14.28 12.72
C LEU A 67 14.11 -13.20 11.78
N SER A 68 13.20 -12.39 11.22
CA SER A 68 13.54 -11.44 10.15
C SER A 68 14.60 -10.43 10.53
N GLU A 69 14.62 -9.95 11.78
CA GLU A 69 15.61 -8.97 12.22
C GLU A 69 16.99 -9.58 12.41
N LYS A 70 17.07 -10.78 13.00
CA LYS A 70 18.35 -11.44 13.25
C LYS A 70 19.00 -11.95 11.96
N CYS A 71 18.21 -12.47 11.02
CA CYS A 71 18.74 -12.88 9.71
C CYS A 71 19.36 -11.68 8.98
N VAL A 72 18.71 -10.50 9.05
CA VAL A 72 19.27 -9.27 8.48
C VAL A 72 20.52 -8.78 9.24
N GLN A 73 20.54 -8.86 10.57
CA GLN A 73 21.69 -8.45 11.39
C GLN A 73 22.93 -9.33 11.16
N GLN A 74 22.76 -10.63 10.96
CA GLN A 74 23.88 -11.58 10.81
C GLN A 74 24.37 -11.68 9.37
N SER A 75 23.44 -11.76 8.41
CA SER A 75 23.74 -12.11 7.02
C SER A 75 23.56 -10.94 6.05
N GLY A 76 23.17 -9.77 6.53
CA GLY A 76 22.83 -8.60 5.71
C GLY A 76 21.46 -8.73 5.05
N THR A 77 21.04 -7.67 4.35
CA THR A 77 19.67 -7.54 3.83
C THR A 77 19.30 -8.60 2.79
N ASP A 78 20.24 -8.91 1.89
CA ASP A 78 19.96 -9.82 0.77
C ASP A 78 20.00 -11.29 1.20
N ARG A 79 21.13 -11.77 1.77
CA ARG A 79 21.24 -13.17 2.24
C ARG A 79 20.29 -13.45 3.41
N GLY A 80 20.07 -12.49 4.29
CA GLY A 80 19.14 -12.63 5.41
C GLY A 80 17.68 -12.82 4.97
N ALA A 81 17.28 -12.33 3.79
CA ALA A 81 15.93 -12.56 3.27
C ALA A 81 15.72 -14.00 2.76
N ASP A 82 16.73 -14.61 2.15
CA ASP A 82 16.67 -16.00 1.65
C ASP A 82 16.76 -16.99 2.80
N GLU A 83 17.71 -16.78 3.71
CA GLU A 83 17.89 -17.57 4.93
C GLU A 83 16.61 -17.56 5.80
N LEU A 84 15.97 -16.39 5.94
CA LEU A 84 14.68 -16.25 6.60
C LEU A 84 13.61 -17.09 5.92
N ALA A 85 13.50 -17.02 4.59
CA ALA A 85 12.45 -17.69 3.85
C ALA A 85 12.61 -19.21 3.87
N GLN A 86 13.84 -19.72 3.69
CA GLN A 86 14.13 -21.15 3.77
C GLN A 86 13.83 -21.70 5.16
N THR A 87 14.38 -21.06 6.21
CA THR A 87 14.14 -21.46 7.61
C THR A 87 12.65 -21.47 7.95
N LEU A 88 11.93 -20.41 7.53
CA LEU A 88 10.52 -20.28 7.82
C LEU A 88 9.70 -21.34 7.06
N ASN A 89 10.00 -21.58 5.79
CA ASN A 89 9.31 -22.56 4.98
C ASN A 89 9.51 -23.99 5.47
N ASP A 90 10.75 -24.38 5.79
CA ASP A 90 11.04 -25.72 6.32
C ASP A 90 10.29 -25.94 7.64
N TYR A 91 10.34 -24.96 8.53
CA TYR A 91 9.65 -25.05 9.81
C TYR A 91 8.12 -25.06 9.66
N MET A 92 7.58 -24.21 8.78
CA MET A 92 6.14 -24.23 8.49
C MET A 92 5.70 -25.53 7.83
N SER A 93 6.50 -26.09 6.92
CA SER A 93 6.16 -27.34 6.24
C SER A 93 5.94 -28.46 7.27
N ASP A 94 6.86 -28.64 8.21
CA ASP A 94 6.73 -29.64 9.29
C ASP A 94 5.45 -29.44 10.14
N VAL A 95 5.15 -28.18 10.48
CA VAL A 95 3.96 -27.85 11.29
C VAL A 95 2.68 -28.11 10.51
N LEU A 96 2.67 -27.75 9.23
CA LEU A 96 1.50 -27.88 8.36
C LEU A 96 1.24 -29.33 7.96
N GLU A 97 2.27 -30.17 7.90
CA GLU A 97 2.11 -31.62 7.73
C GLU A 97 1.24 -32.20 8.85
N VAL A 98 1.55 -31.87 10.12
CA VAL A 98 0.72 -32.29 11.27
C VAL A 98 -0.70 -31.71 11.17
N VAL A 99 -0.86 -30.45 10.73
CA VAL A 99 -2.20 -29.87 10.54
C VAL A 99 -3.02 -30.68 9.53
N LEU A 100 -2.42 -31.03 8.39
CA LEU A 100 -3.07 -31.79 7.33
C LEU A 100 -3.42 -33.22 7.78
N ASP A 101 -2.55 -33.87 8.55
CA ASP A 101 -2.79 -35.19 9.15
C ASP A 101 -4.00 -35.21 10.10
N PHE A 102 -4.28 -34.09 10.75
CA PHE A 102 -5.45 -33.91 11.62
C PHE A 102 -6.68 -33.37 10.85
N GLY A 103 -6.62 -33.30 9.52
CA GLY A 103 -7.74 -32.88 8.68
C GLY A 103 -8.00 -31.36 8.66
N GLY A 104 -7.03 -30.54 9.04
CA GLY A 104 -7.14 -29.09 8.99
C GLY A 104 -7.03 -28.54 7.56
N ASP A 105 -7.86 -27.55 7.22
CA ASP A 105 -7.82 -26.83 5.96
C ASP A 105 -7.06 -25.52 6.11
N ILE A 106 -5.93 -25.37 5.42
CA ILE A 106 -5.09 -24.18 5.49
C ILE A 106 -5.67 -23.09 4.60
N LEU A 107 -6.25 -22.06 5.23
CA LEU A 107 -6.95 -21.00 4.54
C LEU A 107 -5.99 -19.95 3.98
N LYS A 108 -5.20 -19.29 4.83
CA LYS A 108 -4.34 -18.17 4.43
C LYS A 108 -3.03 -18.13 5.19
N PHE A 109 -2.00 -17.61 4.53
CA PHE A 109 -0.72 -17.28 5.14
C PHE A 109 -0.65 -15.77 5.41
N GLY A 110 -0.59 -15.36 6.67
CA GLY A 110 -0.55 -13.98 7.12
C GLY A 110 0.85 -13.55 7.56
N GLY A 111 1.81 -13.44 6.63
CA GLY A 111 3.17 -13.00 6.93
C GLY A 111 3.93 -13.99 7.82
N ASP A 112 3.83 -13.80 9.13
CA ASP A 112 4.43 -14.63 10.18
C ASP A 112 3.44 -15.60 10.83
N ALA A 113 2.30 -15.83 10.18
CA ALA A 113 1.25 -16.68 10.72
C ALA A 113 0.47 -17.47 9.67
N VAL A 114 -0.17 -18.56 10.11
CA VAL A 114 -1.07 -19.36 9.26
C VAL A 114 -2.43 -19.46 9.90
N LEU A 115 -3.48 -19.22 9.10
CA LEU A 115 -4.88 -19.40 9.46
C LEU A 115 -5.35 -20.77 8.98
N VAL A 116 -5.72 -21.62 9.93
CA VAL A 116 -6.22 -22.98 9.65
C VAL A 116 -7.66 -23.11 10.13
N LEU A 117 -8.44 -23.91 9.39
CA LEU A 117 -9.86 -24.16 9.62
C LEU A 117 -10.15 -25.65 9.81
N TRP A 118 -10.92 -25.98 10.84
CA TRP A 118 -11.66 -27.23 10.91
C TRP A 118 -13.15 -26.97 10.75
N ARG A 119 -13.75 -27.66 9.77
CA ARG A 119 -15.17 -27.53 9.43
C ARG A 119 -15.98 -28.56 10.21
N ALA A 120 -16.98 -28.11 10.96
CA ALA A 120 -17.83 -28.97 11.76
C ALA A 120 -19.24 -28.40 11.90
N SER A 121 -20.24 -29.29 11.95
CA SER A 121 -21.59 -28.90 12.37
C SER A 121 -21.61 -28.53 13.85
N GLU A 122 -22.63 -27.78 14.30
CA GLU A 122 -22.74 -27.33 15.69
C GLU A 122 -22.70 -28.49 16.70
N ALA A 123 -23.30 -29.63 16.37
CA ALA A 123 -23.30 -30.84 17.19
C ALA A 123 -21.91 -31.49 17.33
N GLN A 124 -21.01 -31.27 16.36
CA GLN A 124 -19.67 -31.86 16.30
C GLN A 124 -18.58 -30.92 16.84
N LEU A 125 -18.92 -29.67 17.18
CA LEU A 125 -17.96 -28.68 17.66
C LEU A 125 -17.15 -29.15 18.87
N PRO A 126 -17.76 -29.76 19.92
CA PRO A 126 -16.99 -30.16 21.10
C PRO A 126 -15.89 -31.18 20.76
N GLN A 127 -16.24 -32.22 19.98
CA GLN A 127 -15.28 -33.25 19.55
C GLN A 127 -14.22 -32.66 18.60
N THR A 128 -14.61 -31.74 17.72
CA THR A 128 -13.68 -31.06 16.81
C THR A 128 -12.69 -30.19 17.57
N ILE A 129 -13.14 -29.47 18.61
CA ILE A 129 -12.23 -28.68 19.47
C ILE A 129 -11.24 -29.61 20.17
N SER A 130 -11.70 -30.76 20.68
CA SER A 130 -10.82 -31.79 21.26
C SER A 130 -9.76 -32.27 20.26
N LEU A 131 -10.14 -32.54 18.99
CA LEU A 131 -9.20 -32.89 17.93
C LEU A 131 -8.17 -31.78 17.63
N VAL A 132 -8.64 -30.53 17.53
CA VAL A 132 -7.78 -29.38 17.28
C VAL A 132 -6.78 -29.18 18.41
N LEU A 133 -7.21 -29.34 19.67
CA LEU A 133 -6.33 -29.27 20.83
C LEU A 133 -5.26 -30.36 20.81
N GLN A 134 -5.62 -31.59 20.45
CA GLN A 134 -4.64 -32.66 20.26
C GLN A 134 -3.64 -32.38 19.14
N CYS A 135 -4.12 -31.85 18.00
CA CYS A 135 -3.25 -31.41 16.91
C CYS A 135 -2.24 -30.38 17.42
N CYS A 136 -2.72 -29.35 18.13
CA CYS A 136 -1.88 -28.30 18.71
C CYS A 136 -0.88 -28.86 19.73
N GLN A 137 -1.27 -29.84 20.56
CA GLN A 137 -0.35 -30.52 21.48
C GLN A 137 0.73 -31.31 20.75
N GLN A 138 0.37 -32.04 19.68
CA GLN A 138 1.33 -32.78 18.87
C GLN A 138 2.31 -31.81 18.19
N ILE A 139 1.83 -30.69 17.65
CA ILE A 139 2.65 -29.62 17.09
C ILE A 139 3.59 -29.06 18.15
N GLN A 140 3.10 -28.72 19.35
CA GLN A 140 3.95 -28.19 20.42
C GLN A 140 4.99 -29.22 20.90
N LYS A 141 4.63 -30.50 20.95
CA LYS A 141 5.54 -31.59 21.37
C LYS A 141 6.65 -31.82 20.34
N LYS A 142 6.33 -31.87 19.04
CA LYS A 142 7.29 -32.15 17.97
C LYS A 142 8.06 -30.92 17.51
N HIS A 143 7.38 -29.78 17.44
CA HIS A 143 7.86 -28.56 16.78
C HIS A 143 7.69 -27.31 17.64
N GLY A 144 7.27 -27.40 18.91
CA GLY A 144 7.00 -26.22 19.75
C GLY A 144 8.21 -25.34 20.01
N SER A 145 9.41 -25.90 19.86
CA SER A 145 10.65 -25.14 19.83
C SER A 145 11.66 -25.77 18.87
N ARG A 146 12.20 -24.99 17.93
CA ARG A 146 13.21 -25.44 16.96
C ARG A 146 14.40 -24.50 16.97
N ASP A 147 15.59 -25.06 17.14
CA ASP A 147 16.82 -24.30 16.97
C ASP A 147 17.06 -24.12 15.47
N THR A 148 17.34 -22.88 15.08
CA THR A 148 17.65 -22.51 13.70
C THR A 148 19.16 -22.40 13.53
N HIS A 149 19.63 -22.56 12.30
CA HIS A 149 21.06 -22.43 11.97
C HIS A 149 21.61 -21.02 12.26
N VAL A 150 20.73 -20.00 12.29
CA VAL A 150 21.05 -18.61 12.71
C VAL A 150 21.16 -18.40 14.23
N GLY A 151 21.12 -19.48 15.03
CA GLY A 151 21.21 -19.40 16.49
C GLY A 151 19.98 -18.79 17.16
N GLN A 152 18.83 -18.78 16.47
CA GLN A 152 17.55 -18.39 17.05
C GLN A 152 16.71 -19.61 17.39
N LYS A 153 16.06 -19.55 18.54
CA LYS A 153 15.05 -20.54 18.89
C LYS A 153 13.68 -20.07 18.43
N LEU A 154 13.11 -20.77 17.46
CA LEU A 154 11.75 -20.58 17.02
C LEU A 154 10.78 -21.11 18.08
N HIS A 155 9.69 -20.39 18.28
CA HIS A 155 8.60 -20.82 19.15
C HIS A 155 7.26 -20.55 18.47
N LEU A 156 6.34 -21.49 18.63
CA LEU A 156 4.97 -21.37 18.17
C LEU A 156 4.08 -20.77 19.25
N LYS A 157 3.29 -19.77 18.83
CA LYS A 157 2.18 -19.23 19.61
C LYS A 157 0.89 -19.65 18.96
N ILE A 158 0.02 -20.34 19.69
CA ILE A 158 -1.21 -20.91 19.14
C ILE A 158 -2.42 -20.27 19.82
N GLY A 159 -3.26 -19.61 19.04
CA GLY A 159 -4.61 -19.19 19.45
C GLY A 159 -5.65 -20.12 18.83
N ILE A 160 -6.68 -20.49 19.60
CA ILE A 160 -7.83 -21.28 19.15
C ILE A 160 -9.11 -20.50 19.43
N SER A 161 -9.97 -20.36 18.43
CA SER A 161 -11.33 -19.83 18.62
C SER A 161 -12.36 -20.71 17.92
N ALA A 162 -13.63 -20.57 18.30
CA ALA A 162 -14.75 -21.27 17.70
C ALA A 162 -15.90 -20.29 17.41
N GLY A 163 -16.54 -20.36 16.25
CA GLY A 163 -17.74 -19.56 15.96
C GLY A 163 -18.13 -19.55 14.48
N GLN A 164 -19.14 -18.78 14.07
CA GLN A 164 -19.62 -18.75 12.68
C GLN A 164 -18.73 -17.90 11.75
N MET A 165 -18.69 -18.24 10.46
CA MET A 165 -17.84 -17.63 9.42
C MET A 165 -18.66 -17.43 8.14
N THR A 166 -18.43 -16.31 7.49
CA THR A 166 -18.95 -16.02 6.16
C THR A 166 -17.78 -15.74 5.23
N VAL A 167 -17.79 -16.35 4.05
CA VAL A 167 -16.79 -16.07 3.00
C VAL A 167 -17.41 -15.15 1.97
N LEU A 168 -16.77 -14.01 1.72
CA LEU A 168 -17.12 -13.07 0.67
C LEU A 168 -16.10 -13.20 -0.46
N ALA A 169 -16.56 -13.18 -1.71
CA ALA A 169 -15.67 -13.08 -2.87
C ALA A 169 -15.77 -11.68 -3.49
N ALA A 170 -14.64 -11.12 -3.91
CA ALA A 170 -14.60 -9.90 -4.69
C ALA A 170 -13.44 -9.92 -5.69
N GLY A 171 -13.67 -9.35 -6.86
CA GLY A 171 -12.73 -9.44 -7.97
C GLY A 171 -13.33 -8.93 -9.27
N ASP A 172 -12.54 -9.02 -10.33
CA ASP A 172 -12.98 -8.82 -11.70
C ASP A 172 -13.05 -10.16 -12.45
N ARG A 173 -13.12 -10.12 -13.79
CA ARG A 173 -13.23 -11.35 -14.59
C ARG A 173 -11.96 -12.19 -14.60
N TYR A 174 -10.82 -11.61 -14.25
CA TYR A 174 -9.48 -12.20 -14.34
C TYR A 174 -8.90 -12.52 -12.96
N HIS A 175 -9.19 -11.70 -11.96
CA HIS A 175 -8.65 -11.85 -10.61
C HIS A 175 -9.77 -11.84 -9.56
N GLN A 176 -9.75 -12.83 -8.69
CA GLN A 176 -10.68 -13.01 -7.59
C GLN A 176 -9.94 -13.09 -6.26
N GLN A 177 -10.54 -12.52 -5.24
CA GLN A 177 -10.11 -12.60 -3.85
C GLN A 177 -11.27 -13.06 -3.00
N TYR A 178 -10.94 -13.71 -1.89
CA TYR A 178 -11.93 -14.04 -0.87
C TYR A 178 -11.56 -13.42 0.47
N PHE A 179 -12.58 -13.02 1.23
CA PHE A 179 -12.49 -12.38 2.52
C PHE A 179 -13.27 -13.23 3.52
N ILE A 180 -12.68 -13.44 4.69
CA ILE A 180 -13.29 -14.25 5.74
C ILE A 180 -13.85 -13.28 6.79
N CYS A 181 -15.17 -13.27 6.96
CA CYS A 181 -15.87 -12.48 7.96
C CYS A 181 -16.30 -13.40 9.11
N SER A 182 -15.73 -13.22 10.29
CA SER A 182 -16.10 -14.00 11.47
C SER A 182 -15.69 -13.26 12.74
N GLN A 183 -16.56 -13.27 13.75
CA GLN A 183 -16.19 -12.80 15.09
C GLN A 183 -15.10 -13.68 15.71
N ALA A 184 -15.08 -14.96 15.36
CA ALA A 184 -14.07 -15.89 15.84
C ALA A 184 -12.66 -15.57 15.29
N LEU A 185 -12.53 -14.84 14.18
CA LEU A 185 -11.23 -14.34 13.71
C LEU A 185 -10.62 -13.32 14.66
N GLU A 186 -11.42 -12.45 15.25
CA GLU A 186 -10.91 -11.49 16.23
C GLU A 186 -10.48 -12.21 17.51
N GLU A 187 -11.31 -13.16 17.96
CA GLU A 187 -11.01 -13.98 19.12
C GLU A 187 -9.73 -14.80 18.98
N VAL A 188 -9.47 -15.40 17.80
CA VAL A 188 -8.24 -16.19 17.58
C VAL A 188 -7.00 -15.31 17.58
N MET A 189 -7.08 -14.12 16.97
CA MET A 189 -5.98 -13.15 16.97
C MET A 189 -5.69 -12.65 18.38
N ASN A 190 -6.73 -12.37 19.17
CA ASN A 190 -6.60 -11.97 20.56
C ASN A 190 -6.00 -13.10 21.42
N ALA A 191 -6.46 -14.34 21.25
CA ALA A 191 -5.92 -15.50 21.93
C ALA A 191 -4.44 -15.72 21.61
N GLN A 192 -4.05 -15.64 20.33
CA GLN A 192 -2.64 -15.82 19.95
C GLN A 192 -1.75 -14.67 20.43
N ASN A 193 -2.24 -13.42 20.43
CA ASN A 193 -1.47 -12.29 20.94
C ASN A 193 -1.18 -12.42 22.45
N LEU A 194 -2.09 -13.05 23.20
CA LEU A 194 -1.92 -13.36 24.62
C LEU A 194 -0.99 -14.57 24.86
N ALA A 195 -0.85 -15.46 23.87
CA ALA A 195 0.01 -16.63 23.98
C ALA A 195 1.49 -16.23 24.13
N VAL A 196 2.14 -16.81 25.13
CA VAL A 196 3.60 -16.78 25.28
C VAL A 196 4.20 -17.93 24.45
N LYS A 197 5.53 -17.97 24.35
CA LYS A 197 6.28 -18.99 23.59
C LYS A 197 5.82 -20.41 23.95
N SER A 198 5.47 -21.19 22.93
CA SER A 198 5.07 -22.59 23.06
C SER A 198 3.77 -22.83 23.85
N GLU A 199 2.88 -21.82 23.88
CA GLU A 199 1.57 -21.92 24.54
C GLU A 199 0.41 -22.08 23.55
N VAL A 200 -0.66 -22.71 24.05
CA VAL A 200 -1.97 -22.83 23.38
C VAL A 200 -3.01 -22.09 24.22
N ILE A 201 -3.63 -21.09 23.61
CA ILE A 201 -4.64 -20.24 24.25
C ILE A 201 -5.98 -20.44 23.56
N VAL A 202 -7.02 -20.68 24.35
CA VAL A 202 -8.39 -20.90 23.90
C VAL A 202 -9.23 -19.65 24.18
N SER A 203 -9.98 -19.21 23.17
CA SER A 203 -10.86 -18.05 23.26
C SER A 203 -12.08 -18.31 24.16
N PRO A 204 -12.76 -17.26 24.65
CA PRO A 204 -13.93 -17.42 25.51
C PRO A 204 -15.05 -18.24 24.85
N THR A 205 -15.30 -18.04 23.56
CA THR A 205 -16.35 -18.75 22.84
C THR A 205 -15.96 -20.20 22.58
N CYS A 206 -14.70 -20.46 22.24
CA CYS A 206 -14.20 -21.84 22.10
C CYS A 206 -14.29 -22.62 23.41
N TRP A 207 -13.95 -22.00 24.56
CA TRP A 207 -14.07 -22.65 25.85
C TRP A 207 -15.51 -23.06 26.19
N LYS A 208 -16.49 -22.21 25.87
CA LYS A 208 -17.91 -22.52 26.08
C LYS A 208 -18.40 -23.70 25.24
N LEU A 209 -17.75 -23.94 24.10
CA LEU A 209 -18.15 -24.95 23.12
C LEU A 209 -17.35 -26.27 23.24
N CYS A 210 -16.31 -26.30 24.07
CA CYS A 210 -15.46 -27.47 24.25
C CYS A 210 -15.93 -28.39 25.39
N GLU A 211 -15.42 -29.62 25.41
CA GLU A 211 -15.61 -30.56 26.52
C GLU A 211 -14.75 -30.16 27.73
N GLN A 212 -15.21 -29.19 28.52
CA GLN A 212 -14.42 -28.55 29.60
C GLN A 212 -13.86 -29.54 30.62
N GLU A 213 -14.58 -30.64 30.89
CA GLU A 213 -14.17 -31.69 31.83
C GLU A 213 -12.86 -32.39 31.41
N LYS A 214 -12.59 -32.45 30.10
CA LYS A 214 -11.39 -33.09 29.54
C LYS A 214 -10.18 -32.16 29.45
N ILE A 215 -10.33 -30.88 29.81
CA ILE A 215 -9.33 -29.84 29.56
C ILE A 215 -9.03 -29.06 30.85
N GLN A 216 -7.81 -29.20 31.35
CA GLN A 216 -7.32 -28.39 32.47
C GLN A 216 -6.81 -27.05 31.95
N THR A 217 -7.33 -25.95 32.49
CA THR A 217 -6.97 -24.60 32.07
C THR A 217 -6.64 -23.66 33.23
N ARG A 218 -5.93 -22.57 32.91
CA ARG A 218 -5.68 -21.45 33.83
C ARG A 218 -6.16 -20.13 33.21
N LEU A 219 -6.86 -19.33 34.01
CA LEU A 219 -7.28 -17.98 33.63
C LEU A 219 -6.08 -17.04 33.48
N LEU A 220 -6.04 -16.26 32.40
CA LEU A 220 -4.98 -15.28 32.16
C LEU A 220 -5.47 -13.84 32.43
N GLY A 221 -4.80 -13.17 33.38
CA GLY A 221 -4.87 -11.71 33.56
C GLY A 221 -6.28 -11.14 33.81
N GLY A 222 -7.17 -11.88 34.50
CA GLY A 222 -8.54 -11.45 34.78
C GLY A 222 -9.48 -11.40 33.56
N LYS A 223 -9.00 -11.82 32.37
CA LYS A 223 -9.81 -11.93 31.14
C LYS A 223 -10.39 -13.33 31.01
N ARG A 224 -11.53 -13.47 30.33
CA ARG A 224 -12.20 -14.76 30.02
C ARG A 224 -11.45 -15.63 28.99
N VAL A 225 -10.12 -15.58 28.97
CA VAL A 225 -9.25 -16.31 28.04
C VAL A 225 -8.43 -17.32 28.83
N LEU A 226 -8.28 -18.53 28.30
CA LEU A 226 -7.79 -19.68 29.05
C LEU A 226 -6.55 -20.29 28.40
N LYS A 227 -5.51 -20.48 29.22
CA LYS A 227 -4.32 -21.25 28.85
C LYS A 227 -4.58 -22.73 29.07
N VAL A 228 -4.35 -23.56 28.06
CA VAL A 228 -4.45 -25.02 28.19
C VAL A 228 -3.20 -25.53 28.90
N GLN A 229 -3.39 -26.25 30.02
CA GLN A 229 -2.31 -26.85 30.79
C GLN A 229 -2.15 -28.34 30.48
N ARG A 230 -3.28 -29.05 30.44
CA ARG A 230 -3.33 -30.49 30.18
C ARG A 230 -4.67 -30.83 29.54
N MET A 231 -4.69 -31.88 28.74
CA MET A 231 -5.91 -32.43 28.17
C MET A 231 -5.85 -33.95 28.28
N GLU A 232 -7.00 -34.59 28.41
CA GLU A 232 -7.12 -36.03 28.23
C GLU A 232 -6.83 -36.42 26.77
N HIS A 233 -6.10 -37.52 26.60
CA HIS A 233 -5.70 -37.98 25.28
C HIS A 233 -6.85 -38.82 24.67
N MET A 234 -7.45 -38.34 23.58
CA MET A 234 -8.31 -39.19 22.73
C MET A 234 -7.51 -40.38 22.21
N SER A 235 -8.07 -41.57 22.32
CA SER A 235 -7.55 -42.79 21.73
C SER A 235 -7.44 -42.69 20.20
N GLY A 236 -6.68 -43.60 19.59
CA GLY A 236 -6.56 -43.66 18.11
C GLY A 236 -7.92 -43.84 17.41
N SER A 237 -8.83 -44.63 18.01
CA SER A 237 -10.19 -44.83 17.52
C SER A 237 -11.01 -43.55 17.61
N GLU A 238 -11.04 -42.89 18.77
CA GLU A 238 -11.79 -41.63 18.94
C GLU A 238 -11.28 -40.54 18.00
N ARG A 239 -9.97 -40.50 17.76
CA ARG A 239 -9.38 -39.60 16.77
C ARG A 239 -9.84 -39.94 15.36
N GLN A 240 -9.85 -41.21 14.97
CA GLN A 240 -10.33 -41.65 13.66
C GLN A 240 -11.84 -41.43 13.48
N ASP A 241 -12.64 -41.56 14.54
CA ASP A 241 -14.08 -41.32 14.51
C ASP A 241 -14.38 -39.82 14.41
N ALA A 242 -13.73 -38.99 15.24
CA ALA A 242 -13.85 -37.54 15.17
C ALA A 242 -13.38 -37.03 13.80
N ALA A 243 -12.26 -37.56 13.30
CA ALA A 243 -11.76 -37.23 11.99
C ALA A 243 -12.72 -37.73 10.89
N GLY A 244 -13.14 -38.98 10.93
CA GLY A 244 -14.03 -39.65 9.97
C GLY A 244 -15.42 -39.03 9.85
N GLN A 245 -15.84 -38.23 10.82
CA GLN A 245 -17.06 -37.44 10.76
C GLN A 245 -16.95 -36.18 9.88
N PHE A 246 -15.74 -35.80 9.45
CA PHE A 246 -15.54 -34.72 8.48
C PHE A 246 -15.67 -35.26 7.05
N GLU A 247 -16.47 -34.60 6.21
CA GLU A 247 -16.56 -34.93 4.77
C GLU A 247 -15.18 -34.99 4.07
N GLN A 248 -14.20 -34.24 4.57
CA GLN A 248 -12.82 -34.24 4.09
C GLN A 248 -12.05 -35.51 4.51
N HIS A 249 -12.28 -36.07 5.69
CA HIS A 249 -11.53 -37.23 6.19
C HIS A 249 -12.04 -38.57 5.62
N VAL A 250 -13.33 -38.68 5.31
CA VAL A 250 -13.89 -39.83 4.57
C VAL A 250 -13.20 -39.96 3.19
N LYS A 251 -12.76 -38.85 2.61
CA LYS A 251 -11.93 -38.83 1.39
C LYS A 251 -10.45 -39.14 1.69
N MET A 252 -9.93 -38.73 2.85
CA MET A 252 -8.54 -38.98 3.31
C MET A 252 -8.22 -40.45 3.59
N GLN A 253 -9.16 -41.26 4.08
CA GLN A 253 -8.92 -42.69 4.29
C GLN A 253 -8.68 -43.48 2.98
N ARG A 254 -9.06 -42.93 1.82
CA ARG A 254 -8.69 -43.48 0.49
C ARG A 254 -7.31 -43.00 -0.01
N LEU A 255 -6.74 -41.95 0.61
CA LEU A 255 -5.53 -41.22 0.18
C LEU A 255 -4.23 -41.74 0.78
N GLU A 256 -4.26 -42.29 1.99
CA GLU A 256 -3.08 -42.87 2.64
C GLU A 256 -2.41 -43.95 1.78
N ARG A 257 -3.19 -44.63 0.92
CA ARG A 257 -2.69 -45.64 -0.03
C ARG A 257 -1.91 -45.05 -1.23
N ILE A 258 -2.01 -43.75 -1.46
CA ILE A 258 -1.42 -43.03 -2.61
C ILE A 258 -0.36 -42.01 -2.14
N GLY A 259 -0.18 -41.84 -0.82
CA GLY A 259 0.88 -40.99 -0.26
C GLY A 259 0.61 -39.48 -0.30
N HIS A 260 -0.66 -39.07 -0.35
CA HIS A 260 -1.06 -37.65 -0.38
C HIS A 260 -1.88 -37.25 0.86
N LEU A 261 -1.72 -36.01 1.31
CA LEU A 261 -2.37 -35.45 2.50
C LEU A 261 -3.58 -34.57 2.20
N ARG A 262 -3.92 -34.35 0.92
CA ARG A 262 -5.04 -33.49 0.54
C ARG A 262 -5.98 -34.12 -0.49
N PRO A 263 -7.31 -34.06 -0.27
CA PRO A 263 -8.32 -34.48 -1.25
C PRO A 263 -8.21 -33.81 -2.61
N ALA A 264 -7.65 -32.60 -2.69
CA ALA A 264 -7.50 -31.85 -3.93
C ALA A 264 -6.69 -32.60 -5.01
N PHE A 265 -5.78 -33.50 -4.63
CA PHE A 265 -4.98 -34.31 -5.57
C PHE A 265 -5.74 -35.49 -6.16
N LEU A 266 -6.88 -35.90 -5.59
CA LEU A 266 -7.74 -36.94 -6.15
C LEU A 266 -8.79 -36.42 -7.12
N VAL A 267 -9.06 -35.11 -7.10
CA VAL A 267 -10.15 -34.53 -7.87
C VAL A 267 -9.61 -34.09 -9.23
N SER A 268 -9.90 -34.89 -10.26
CA SER A 268 -9.73 -34.46 -11.65
C SER A 268 -10.76 -33.36 -11.95
N ASN A 269 -10.33 -32.11 -11.81
CA ASN A 269 -11.16 -30.96 -12.14
C ASN A 269 -11.18 -30.75 -13.66
N GLY A 270 -12.37 -30.61 -14.24
CA GLY A 270 -12.51 -30.23 -15.65
C GLY A 270 -11.95 -28.81 -15.92
N PRO A 271 -11.66 -28.47 -17.19
CA PRO A 271 -11.01 -27.20 -17.56
C PRO A 271 -11.77 -25.96 -17.10
N LYS A 272 -13.11 -26.03 -16.98
CA LYS A 272 -13.93 -24.94 -16.44
C LYS A 272 -13.63 -24.64 -14.97
N VAL A 273 -13.45 -25.67 -14.14
CA VAL A 273 -13.13 -25.49 -12.72
C VAL A 273 -11.71 -24.95 -12.56
N ALA A 274 -10.76 -25.46 -13.36
CA ALA A 274 -9.40 -24.93 -13.38
C ALA A 274 -9.36 -23.43 -13.71
N ALA A 275 -10.09 -23.00 -14.75
CA ALA A 275 -10.18 -21.58 -15.14
C ALA A 275 -10.80 -20.70 -14.05
N GLU A 276 -11.75 -21.19 -13.26
CA GLU A 276 -12.30 -20.45 -12.11
C GLU A 276 -11.31 -20.38 -10.94
N MET A 277 -10.57 -21.46 -10.66
CA MET A 277 -9.57 -21.49 -9.59
C MET A 277 -8.35 -20.63 -9.89
N GLN A 278 -7.92 -20.59 -11.16
CA GLN A 278 -6.80 -19.77 -11.61
C GLN A 278 -6.99 -18.28 -11.29
N LYS A 279 -8.24 -17.79 -11.23
CA LYS A 279 -8.52 -16.39 -10.87
C LYS A 279 -8.04 -16.01 -9.45
N TYR A 280 -7.84 -16.98 -8.56
CA TYR A 280 -7.34 -16.76 -7.21
C TYR A 280 -5.81 -16.81 -7.10
N ILE A 281 -5.12 -17.10 -8.21
CA ILE A 281 -3.65 -17.17 -8.26
C ILE A 281 -3.12 -15.84 -8.84
N PRO A 282 -2.09 -15.22 -8.25
CA PRO A 282 -1.48 -14.01 -8.80
C PRO A 282 -0.90 -14.24 -10.21
N ALA A 283 -0.77 -13.20 -11.03
CA ALA A 283 -0.43 -13.37 -12.44
C ALA A 283 1.03 -13.81 -12.66
N ALA A 284 1.95 -13.43 -11.78
CA ALA A 284 3.34 -13.90 -11.84
C ALA A 284 3.48 -15.43 -11.67
N PRO A 285 2.96 -16.08 -10.60
CA PRO A 285 2.98 -17.53 -10.48
C PRO A 285 2.12 -18.25 -11.54
N LEU A 286 1.00 -17.67 -12.00
CA LEU A 286 0.23 -18.25 -13.13
C LEU A 286 1.10 -18.37 -14.39
N ARG A 287 1.85 -17.33 -14.74
CA ARG A 287 2.76 -17.38 -15.89
C ARG A 287 3.84 -18.44 -15.76
N LYS A 288 4.31 -18.73 -14.54
CA LYS A 288 5.25 -19.82 -14.26
C LYS A 288 4.58 -21.19 -14.42
N LEU A 289 3.31 -21.31 -14.01
CA LEU A 289 2.51 -22.50 -14.20
C LEU A 289 2.24 -22.80 -15.68
N ASP A 290 1.92 -21.77 -16.47
CA ASP A 290 1.59 -21.90 -17.91
C ASP A 290 2.77 -22.42 -18.75
N VAL A 291 4.01 -22.32 -18.25
CA VAL A 291 5.23 -22.79 -18.91
C VAL A 291 5.85 -24.01 -18.22
N ASP A 292 5.09 -24.68 -17.34
CA ASP A 292 5.53 -25.85 -16.57
C ASP A 292 6.87 -25.63 -15.84
N MET A 293 7.08 -24.43 -15.30
CA MET A 293 8.31 -24.09 -14.60
C MET A 293 8.45 -24.95 -13.33
N PRO A 294 9.62 -25.59 -13.08
CA PRO A 294 9.85 -26.36 -11.87
C PRO A 294 9.63 -25.54 -10.59
N LEU A 295 8.96 -26.12 -9.57
CA LEU A 295 8.57 -25.43 -8.33
C LEU A 295 9.74 -24.76 -7.59
N HIS A 296 10.95 -25.33 -7.65
CA HIS A 296 12.13 -24.75 -7.00
C HIS A 296 12.58 -23.41 -7.63
N LEU A 297 12.13 -23.07 -8.84
CA LEU A 297 12.37 -21.79 -9.53
C LEU A 297 11.24 -20.77 -9.30
N TRP A 298 10.22 -21.12 -8.50
CA TRP A 298 9.10 -20.21 -8.24
C TRP A 298 9.45 -19.11 -7.24
N SER A 299 10.53 -19.33 -6.48
CA SER A 299 11.03 -18.43 -5.46
C SER A 299 12.26 -17.67 -5.94
N GLU A 300 12.31 -16.37 -5.67
CA GLU A 300 13.45 -15.50 -5.98
C GLU A 300 13.65 -14.44 -4.89
N LEU A 301 14.90 -14.04 -4.66
CA LEU A 301 15.20 -12.77 -4.00
C LEU A 301 15.16 -11.66 -5.04
N ARG A 302 14.34 -10.64 -4.82
CA ARG A 302 14.38 -9.48 -5.71
C ARG A 302 13.98 -8.18 -5.02
N PRO A 303 14.48 -7.05 -5.51
CA PRO A 303 14.01 -5.75 -5.05
C PRO A 303 12.57 -5.53 -5.50
N VAL A 304 11.69 -5.29 -4.54
CA VAL A 304 10.27 -5.01 -4.75
C VAL A 304 9.87 -3.76 -3.98
N THR A 305 8.75 -3.15 -4.36
CA THR A 305 8.08 -2.13 -3.55
C THR A 305 6.73 -2.68 -3.10
N SER A 306 6.44 -2.63 -1.80
CA SER A 306 5.20 -3.13 -1.22
C SER A 306 4.34 -1.99 -0.69
N LEU A 307 3.02 -2.12 -0.83
CA LEU A 307 2.01 -1.22 -0.24
C LEU A 307 1.14 -2.05 0.70
N PHE A 308 1.18 -1.70 1.98
CA PHE A 308 0.24 -2.16 2.98
C PHE A 308 -0.87 -1.13 3.13
N ILE A 309 -2.08 -1.46 2.69
CA ILE A 309 -3.24 -0.58 2.69
C ILE A 309 -4.22 -1.09 3.74
N GLN A 310 -4.44 -0.33 4.80
CA GLN A 310 -5.45 -0.60 5.80
C GLN A 310 -6.70 0.23 5.53
N LEU A 311 -7.84 -0.42 5.41
CA LEU A 311 -9.18 0.16 5.43
C LEU A 311 -9.77 -0.07 6.81
N GLN A 312 -10.39 0.94 7.41
CA GLN A 312 -11.16 0.79 8.65
C GLN A 312 -12.59 1.22 8.36
N PHE A 313 -13.52 0.26 8.39
CA PHE A 313 -14.94 0.52 8.22
C PHE A 313 -15.60 0.81 9.56
N SER A 314 -16.69 1.56 9.51
CA SER A 314 -17.40 1.99 10.70
C SER A 314 -17.96 0.84 11.52
N ALA A 315 -18.04 1.04 12.83
CA ALA A 315 -18.65 0.09 13.75
C ALA A 315 -20.10 -0.28 13.36
N GLU A 316 -20.80 0.62 12.68
CA GLU A 316 -22.17 0.48 12.18
C GLU A 316 -22.27 -0.17 10.78
N ALA A 317 -21.15 -0.56 10.18
CA ALA A 317 -21.15 -1.23 8.87
C ALA A 317 -21.67 -2.66 9.02
N GLY A 318 -22.80 -2.95 8.36
CA GLY A 318 -23.31 -4.32 8.27
C GLY A 318 -22.53 -5.16 7.25
N LEU A 319 -22.81 -6.46 7.19
CA LEU A 319 -22.18 -7.38 6.24
C LEU A 319 -22.32 -6.93 4.78
N LEU A 320 -23.48 -6.36 4.41
CA LEU A 320 -23.73 -5.85 3.05
C LEU A 320 -22.90 -4.60 2.73
N ASP A 321 -22.72 -3.71 3.70
CA ASP A 321 -21.87 -2.52 3.54
C ASP A 321 -20.42 -2.94 3.36
N LEU A 322 -19.96 -3.89 4.19
CA LEU A 322 -18.62 -4.45 4.09
C LEU A 322 -18.41 -5.16 2.75
N GLN A 323 -19.35 -5.98 2.29
CA GLN A 323 -19.26 -6.65 1.00
C GLN A 323 -19.15 -5.66 -0.17
N ARG A 324 -19.92 -4.57 -0.14
CA ARG A 324 -19.84 -3.50 -1.16
C ARG A 324 -18.52 -2.75 -1.06
N GLY A 325 -18.14 -2.33 0.14
CA GLY A 325 -16.89 -1.60 0.41
C GLY A 325 -15.65 -2.37 -0.02
N LEU A 326 -15.57 -3.66 0.30
CA LEU A 326 -14.46 -4.54 -0.10
C LEU A 326 -14.41 -4.75 -1.61
N ARG A 327 -15.57 -4.91 -2.26
CA ARG A 327 -15.65 -5.05 -3.72
C ARG A 327 -15.19 -3.77 -4.44
N ASP A 328 -15.67 -2.62 -3.98
CA ASP A 328 -15.30 -1.33 -4.55
C ASP A 328 -13.83 -1.02 -4.30
N ALA A 329 -13.33 -1.28 -3.08
CA ALA A 329 -11.92 -1.12 -2.75
C ALA A 329 -11.03 -1.99 -3.63
N ASN A 330 -11.34 -3.30 -3.74
CA ASN A 330 -10.58 -4.22 -4.57
C ASN A 330 -10.54 -3.75 -6.04
N ARG A 331 -11.68 -3.33 -6.59
CA ARG A 331 -11.75 -2.78 -7.95
C ARG A 331 -10.92 -1.52 -8.11
N MET A 332 -11.03 -0.55 -7.19
CA MET A 332 -10.31 0.72 -7.26
C MET A 332 -8.79 0.51 -7.14
N ILE A 333 -8.36 -0.29 -6.15
CA ILE A 333 -6.96 -0.63 -5.95
C ILE A 333 -6.40 -1.30 -7.21
N SER A 334 -7.04 -2.37 -7.70
CA SER A 334 -6.59 -3.08 -8.91
C SER A 334 -6.51 -2.17 -10.13
N THR A 335 -7.48 -1.27 -10.33
CA THR A 335 -7.51 -0.32 -11.45
C THR A 335 -6.34 0.66 -11.40
N ILE A 336 -5.95 1.11 -10.20
CA ILE A 336 -4.87 2.09 -10.01
C ILE A 336 -3.48 1.44 -10.17
N ILE A 337 -3.30 0.23 -9.64
CA ILE A 337 -1.98 -0.44 -9.63
C ILE A 337 -1.67 -1.20 -10.92
N SER A 338 -2.67 -1.71 -11.64
CA SER A 338 -2.48 -2.54 -12.84
C SER A 338 -1.69 -1.84 -13.98
N PRO A 339 -1.93 -0.56 -14.31
CA PRO A 339 -1.11 0.19 -15.30
C PRO A 339 0.37 0.30 -14.91
N HIS A 340 0.66 0.15 -13.62
CA HIS A 340 1.99 0.21 -13.03
C HIS A 340 2.56 -1.18 -12.74
N LYS A 341 1.93 -2.25 -13.27
CA LYS A 341 2.32 -3.65 -13.06
C LYS A 341 2.38 -4.06 -11.58
N GLY A 342 1.63 -3.36 -10.72
CA GLY A 342 1.39 -3.79 -9.35
C GLY A 342 0.25 -4.82 -9.32
N GLU A 343 0.33 -5.76 -8.37
CA GLU A 343 -0.73 -6.74 -8.13
C GLU A 343 -1.07 -6.78 -6.64
N ILE A 344 -2.32 -7.11 -6.33
CA ILE A 344 -2.72 -7.41 -4.96
C ILE A 344 -2.26 -8.84 -4.66
N ASN A 345 -1.25 -8.99 -3.80
CA ASN A 345 -0.75 -10.31 -3.40
C ASN A 345 -1.67 -10.95 -2.37
N LYS A 346 -2.10 -10.18 -1.35
CA LYS A 346 -2.93 -10.70 -0.26
C LYS A 346 -3.96 -9.68 0.19
N SER A 347 -5.07 -10.20 0.70
CA SER A 347 -6.07 -9.44 1.44
C SER A 347 -6.44 -10.18 2.73
N LEU A 348 -6.57 -9.44 3.83
CA LEU A 348 -6.87 -9.97 5.15
C LEU A 348 -7.91 -9.08 5.83
N LEU A 349 -8.96 -9.68 6.39
CA LEU A 349 -10.04 -8.96 7.07
C LEU A 349 -9.96 -9.25 8.57
N PHE A 350 -10.03 -8.21 9.41
CA PHE A 350 -9.93 -8.29 10.87
C PHE A 350 -10.89 -7.31 11.55
N ASP A 351 -11.72 -7.77 12.49
CA ASP A 351 -12.69 -6.99 13.28
C ASP A 351 -13.67 -6.17 12.40
N LYS A 352 -13.24 -5.02 11.86
CA LYS A 352 -13.95 -4.20 10.86
C LYS A 352 -12.99 -3.50 9.89
N GLY A 353 -11.72 -3.89 9.90
CA GLY A 353 -10.68 -3.39 9.02
C GLY A 353 -10.23 -4.43 8.00
N CYS A 354 -9.83 -3.96 6.81
CA CYS A 354 -9.29 -4.80 5.75
C CYS A 354 -7.90 -4.34 5.38
N THR A 355 -6.95 -5.27 5.36
CA THR A 355 -5.59 -5.03 4.89
C THR A 355 -5.43 -5.60 3.49
N PHE A 356 -4.94 -4.79 2.55
CA PHE A 356 -4.46 -5.23 1.25
C PHE A 356 -2.93 -5.10 1.21
N LEU A 357 -2.26 -6.18 0.80
CA LEU A 357 -0.84 -6.18 0.46
C LEU A 357 -0.72 -6.14 -1.06
N CYS A 358 -0.25 -5.02 -1.60
CA CYS A 358 0.06 -4.89 -3.02
C CYS A 358 1.57 -4.89 -3.23
N VAL A 359 2.02 -5.45 -4.35
CA VAL A 359 3.44 -5.64 -4.64
C VAL A 359 3.75 -5.16 -6.05
N PHE A 360 4.83 -4.41 -6.18
CA PHE A 360 5.38 -3.89 -7.43
C PHE A 360 6.76 -4.50 -7.67
N GLY A 361 7.12 -4.67 -8.94
CA GLY A 361 8.40 -5.24 -9.31
C GLY A 361 8.48 -6.75 -9.18
N MET A 362 7.38 -7.46 -9.47
CA MET A 362 7.38 -8.93 -9.54
C MET A 362 8.08 -9.43 -10.82
N SER A 363 8.38 -10.74 -10.87
CA SER A 363 8.95 -11.39 -12.05
C SER A 363 8.19 -11.09 -13.33
N GLY A 364 8.92 -10.73 -14.40
CA GLY A 364 8.32 -10.37 -15.70
C GLY A 364 7.39 -9.15 -15.66
N ALA A 365 7.43 -8.34 -14.59
CA ALA A 365 6.58 -7.18 -14.37
C ALA A 365 7.37 -5.95 -13.89
N LYS A 366 8.71 -6.04 -13.88
CA LYS A 366 9.59 -4.99 -13.36
C LYS A 366 9.60 -3.77 -14.28
N LEU A 367 9.36 -2.60 -13.71
CA LEU A 367 9.39 -1.31 -14.42
C LEU A 367 10.54 -0.43 -13.93
N HIS A 368 10.81 0.66 -14.65
CA HIS A 368 11.63 1.75 -14.12
C HIS A 368 10.81 2.60 -13.15
N ASP A 369 11.50 3.13 -12.13
CA ASP A 369 10.96 4.03 -11.10
C ASP A 369 9.78 3.44 -10.31
N GLU A 370 9.91 2.19 -9.87
CA GLU A 370 8.84 1.45 -9.18
C GLU A 370 8.41 2.13 -7.89
N SER A 371 9.37 2.58 -7.08
CA SER A 371 9.09 3.31 -5.84
C SER A 371 8.27 4.59 -6.09
N THR A 372 8.57 5.33 -7.16
CA THR A 372 7.79 6.51 -7.57
C THR A 372 6.36 6.13 -7.97
N ARG A 373 6.21 5.10 -8.81
CA ARG A 373 4.89 4.62 -9.26
C ARG A 373 4.06 4.07 -8.10
N ALA A 374 4.70 3.39 -7.16
CA ALA A 374 4.11 2.87 -5.94
C ALA A 374 3.60 4.00 -5.03
N LEU A 375 4.42 5.04 -4.80
CA LEU A 375 4.03 6.22 -4.03
C LEU A 375 2.85 6.97 -4.67
N ASP A 376 2.91 7.23 -5.98
CA ASP A 376 1.81 7.86 -6.72
C ASP A 376 0.53 7.03 -6.66
N SER A 377 0.65 5.71 -6.83
CA SER A 377 -0.48 4.77 -6.72
C SER A 377 -1.05 4.78 -5.31
N ALA A 378 -0.21 4.79 -4.27
CA ALA A 378 -0.63 4.87 -2.88
C ALA A 378 -1.43 6.14 -2.62
N LEU A 379 -0.95 7.31 -3.05
CA LEU A 379 -1.65 8.57 -2.88
C LEU A 379 -2.97 8.63 -3.67
N GLN A 380 -2.99 8.06 -4.88
CA GLN A 380 -4.21 7.96 -5.69
C GLN A 380 -5.24 7.01 -5.05
N ILE A 381 -4.80 5.87 -4.51
CA ILE A 381 -5.65 4.94 -3.77
C ILE A 381 -6.23 5.64 -2.54
N PHE A 382 -5.37 6.33 -1.78
CA PHE A 382 -5.74 7.09 -0.59
C PHE A 382 -6.87 8.07 -0.89
N SER A 383 -6.63 9.00 -1.83
CA SER A 383 -7.62 10.02 -2.21
C SER A 383 -8.90 9.43 -2.81
N THR A 384 -8.80 8.41 -3.66
CA THR A 384 -9.97 7.83 -4.34
C THR A 384 -10.84 7.04 -3.37
N CYS A 385 -10.24 6.14 -2.57
CA CYS A 385 -10.98 5.29 -1.65
C CYS A 385 -11.60 6.10 -0.51
N SER A 386 -10.86 7.07 0.07
CA SER A 386 -11.38 7.94 1.12
C SER A 386 -12.59 8.77 0.66
N ARG A 387 -12.68 9.13 -0.62
CA ARG A 387 -13.81 9.89 -1.17
C ARG A 387 -14.98 8.99 -1.61
N SER A 388 -14.70 7.78 -2.10
CA SER A 388 -15.69 6.94 -2.78
C SER A 388 -16.25 5.80 -1.92
N LEU A 389 -15.52 5.31 -0.91
CA LEU A 389 -16.01 4.23 -0.05
C LEU A 389 -16.96 4.77 1.02
N ARG A 390 -18.17 4.22 1.06
CA ARG A 390 -19.14 4.52 2.12
C ARG A 390 -18.74 3.83 3.42
N LYS A 391 -19.03 4.48 4.56
CA LYS A 391 -18.73 3.98 5.92
C LYS A 391 -17.25 3.65 6.14
N LEU A 392 -16.33 4.21 5.36
CA LEU A 392 -14.90 4.15 5.63
C LEU A 392 -14.55 5.27 6.62
N GLU A 393 -14.09 4.92 7.82
CA GLU A 393 -13.70 5.89 8.85
C GLU A 393 -12.25 6.35 8.69
N ALA A 394 -11.37 5.43 8.32
CA ALA A 394 -9.97 5.72 8.11
C ALA A 394 -9.35 4.81 7.06
N MET A 395 -8.33 5.33 6.40
CA MET A 395 -7.42 4.57 5.55
C MET A 395 -5.99 4.93 5.92
N SER A 396 -5.09 3.96 5.92
CA SER A 396 -3.66 4.19 6.17
C SER A 396 -2.85 3.37 5.18
N ILE A 397 -1.76 3.91 4.65
CA ILE A 397 -0.91 3.20 3.69
C ILE A 397 0.55 3.28 4.12
N GLY A 398 1.20 2.13 4.25
CA GLY A 398 2.65 2.01 4.46
C GLY A 398 3.32 1.50 3.18
N VAL A 399 4.33 2.23 2.69
CA VAL A 399 5.07 1.92 1.47
C VAL A 399 6.53 1.61 1.82
N THR A 400 7.03 0.45 1.40
CA THR A 400 8.43 0.06 1.65
C THR A 400 9.08 -0.53 0.42
N SER A 401 10.38 -0.29 0.25
CA SER A 401 11.17 -0.77 -0.88
C SER A 401 12.40 -1.51 -0.36
N GLY A 402 12.77 -2.60 -1.02
CA GLY A 402 13.99 -3.33 -0.71
C GLY A 402 14.00 -4.74 -1.28
N THR A 403 15.10 -5.46 -1.09
CA THR A 403 15.20 -6.88 -1.44
C THR A 403 14.31 -7.70 -0.50
N MET A 404 13.44 -8.52 -1.09
CA MET A 404 12.53 -9.39 -0.35
C MET A 404 12.50 -10.76 -1.03
N PHE A 405 12.21 -11.79 -0.25
CA PHE A 405 11.89 -13.10 -0.80
C PHE A 405 10.51 -13.06 -1.42
N TYR A 406 10.40 -13.46 -2.69
CA TYR A 406 9.15 -13.57 -3.42
C TYR A 406 9.02 -15.00 -3.95
N GLY A 407 8.17 -15.81 -3.31
CA GLY A 407 8.20 -17.25 -3.55
C GLY A 407 7.07 -18.03 -2.90
N LEU A 408 7.11 -19.36 -3.08
CA LEU A 408 6.18 -20.27 -2.45
C LEU A 408 6.48 -20.37 -0.95
N CYS A 409 5.41 -20.34 -0.15
CA CYS A 409 5.45 -20.37 1.30
C CYS A 409 4.39 -21.36 1.82
N GLY A 410 4.82 -22.37 2.60
CA GLY A 410 3.96 -23.43 3.14
C GLY A 410 4.46 -24.84 2.84
N HIS A 411 3.53 -25.80 2.82
CA HIS A 411 3.79 -27.22 2.54
C HIS A 411 3.73 -27.50 1.02
N PRO A 412 4.47 -28.47 0.46
CA PRO A 412 4.40 -28.82 -0.97
C PRO A 412 2.98 -29.06 -1.51
N GLU A 413 2.12 -29.68 -0.70
CA GLU A 413 0.70 -29.90 -1.07
C GLU A 413 -0.20 -28.68 -0.85
N ARG A 414 0.27 -27.66 -0.12
CA ARG A 414 -0.49 -26.45 0.18
C ARG A 414 0.45 -25.28 0.51
N ALA A 415 0.70 -24.46 -0.50
CA ALA A 415 1.50 -23.25 -0.39
C ALA A 415 0.76 -22.04 -0.98
N GLU A 416 1.23 -20.84 -0.64
CA GLU A 416 0.86 -19.58 -1.28
C GLU A 416 2.10 -18.88 -1.82
N HIS A 417 1.96 -18.23 -2.97
CA HIS A 417 3.01 -17.36 -3.50
C HIS A 417 2.95 -15.99 -2.80
N THR A 418 4.00 -15.63 -2.06
CA THR A 418 3.97 -14.46 -1.20
C THR A 418 5.32 -13.75 -1.09
N VAL A 419 5.30 -12.57 -0.50
CA VAL A 419 6.51 -11.78 -0.20
C VAL A 419 6.83 -11.89 1.29
N ILE A 420 8.07 -12.24 1.61
CA ILE A 420 8.59 -12.30 2.97
C ILE A 420 9.83 -11.40 3.06
N GLY A 421 9.92 -10.61 4.12
CA GLY A 421 11.11 -9.81 4.38
C GLY A 421 10.89 -8.76 5.45
N HIS A 422 11.99 -8.28 6.03
CA HIS A 422 11.95 -7.24 7.06
C HIS A 422 11.22 -5.97 6.57
N LYS A 423 11.40 -5.60 5.29
CA LYS A 423 10.72 -4.45 4.68
C LYS A 423 9.21 -4.62 4.53
N VAL A 424 8.72 -5.83 4.26
CA VAL A 424 7.27 -6.15 4.29
C VAL A 424 6.73 -5.90 5.70
N ASN A 425 7.42 -6.42 6.71
CA ASN A 425 7.02 -6.26 8.10
C ASN A 425 7.02 -4.79 8.53
N LEU A 426 8.04 -4.02 8.12
CA LEU A 426 8.10 -2.58 8.35
C LEU A 426 6.88 -1.88 7.73
N GLY A 427 6.51 -2.18 6.48
CA GLY A 427 5.34 -1.60 5.82
C GLY A 427 4.04 -1.86 6.57
N ALA A 428 3.86 -3.07 7.11
CA ALA A 428 2.73 -3.40 7.96
C ALA A 428 2.73 -2.61 9.29
N ARG A 429 3.90 -2.30 9.86
CA ARG A 429 3.99 -1.43 11.04
C ARG A 429 3.72 0.03 10.70
N LEU A 430 4.20 0.52 9.56
CA LEU A 430 3.97 1.90 9.14
C LEU A 430 2.48 2.20 8.98
N MET A 431 1.71 1.32 8.33
CA MET A 431 0.25 1.53 8.17
C MET A 431 -0.51 1.58 9.52
N VAL A 432 -0.02 0.87 10.55
CA VAL A 432 -0.68 0.80 11.87
C VAL A 432 -0.29 2.01 12.72
N HIS A 433 0.99 2.37 12.75
CA HIS A 433 1.51 3.41 13.63
C HIS A 433 1.31 4.83 13.10
N TYR A 434 1.14 5.00 11.78
CA TYR A 434 0.89 6.28 11.14
C TYR A 434 -0.48 6.28 10.46
N PRO A 435 -1.58 6.42 11.24
CA PRO A 435 -2.92 6.32 10.69
C PRO A 435 -3.29 7.53 9.84
N ARG A 436 -4.20 7.35 8.87
CA ARG A 436 -4.76 8.43 8.03
C ARG A 436 -3.73 9.15 7.14
N LEU A 437 -2.66 8.46 6.76
CA LEU A 437 -1.67 9.02 5.84
C LEU A 437 -1.01 7.94 4.96
N VAL A 438 -0.28 8.40 3.95
CA VAL A 438 0.65 7.58 3.15
C VAL A 438 2.05 7.77 3.73
N SER A 439 2.58 6.74 4.37
CA SER A 439 3.92 6.71 4.97
C SER A 439 4.87 5.86 4.13
N CYS A 440 6.16 6.19 4.14
CA CYS A 440 7.20 5.40 3.51
C CYS A 440 8.50 5.42 4.32
N ASP A 441 9.29 4.37 4.13
CA ASP A 441 10.63 4.28 4.74
C ASP A 441 11.69 5.05 3.95
N GLU A 442 12.85 5.21 4.57
CA GLU A 442 14.00 5.93 3.98
C GLU A 442 14.47 5.33 2.65
N ASP A 443 14.42 4.01 2.51
CA ASP A 443 14.82 3.35 1.26
C ASP A 443 13.83 3.65 0.13
N THR A 444 12.52 3.68 0.39
CA THR A 444 11.53 4.12 -0.60
C THR A 444 11.73 5.58 -0.96
N TYR A 445 11.96 6.45 0.02
CA TYR A 445 12.24 7.87 -0.20
C TYR A 445 13.44 8.05 -1.14
N LYS A 446 14.59 7.44 -0.83
CA LYS A 446 15.81 7.48 -1.66
C LYS A 446 15.59 6.85 -3.04
N ALA A 447 14.96 5.68 -3.10
CA ALA A 447 14.72 4.95 -4.36
C ALA A 447 13.76 5.69 -5.29
N SER A 448 12.82 6.47 -4.74
CA SER A 448 11.87 7.25 -5.53
C SER A 448 12.55 8.38 -6.33
N ARG A 449 13.70 8.88 -5.85
CA ARG A 449 14.41 10.05 -6.40
C ARG A 449 13.50 11.27 -6.61
N LEU A 450 12.40 11.31 -5.86
CA LEU A 450 11.46 12.41 -5.89
C LEU A 450 12.00 13.57 -5.05
N PRO A 451 11.68 14.82 -5.39
CA PRO A 451 12.13 15.96 -4.61
C PRO A 451 11.66 15.90 -3.15
N SER A 452 12.53 16.35 -2.24
CA SER A 452 12.30 16.29 -0.79
C SER A 452 11.02 17.02 -0.34
N TYR A 453 10.60 18.07 -1.06
CA TYR A 453 9.39 18.84 -0.75
C TYR A 453 8.08 18.05 -0.95
N LEU A 454 8.11 16.90 -1.64
CA LEU A 454 6.97 15.98 -1.75
C LEU A 454 6.81 15.08 -0.52
N PHE A 455 7.72 15.22 0.45
CA PHE A 455 7.78 14.43 1.66
C PHE A 455 7.79 15.33 2.90
N LYS A 456 7.26 14.79 3.99
CA LYS A 456 7.40 15.37 5.32
C LYS A 456 7.96 14.30 6.24
N GLU A 457 9.12 14.55 6.84
CA GLU A 457 9.69 13.63 7.83
C GLU A 457 8.74 13.52 9.04
N LEU A 458 8.50 12.29 9.47
CA LEU A 458 7.60 11.95 10.56
C LEU A 458 8.40 11.66 11.84
N PRO A 459 7.82 11.94 13.03
CA PRO A 459 8.46 11.62 14.29
C PRO A 459 8.81 10.13 14.39
N LYS A 460 10.01 9.83 14.90
CA LYS A 460 10.44 8.46 15.17
C LYS A 460 9.55 7.86 16.26
N THR A 461 9.02 6.68 16.00
CA THR A 461 8.20 5.93 16.96
C THR A 461 8.77 4.53 17.13
N LYS A 462 8.67 3.96 18.34
CA LYS A 462 9.06 2.57 18.57
C LYS A 462 8.02 1.66 17.91
N LEU A 463 8.44 0.94 16.87
CA LEU A 463 7.60 -0.02 16.17
C LEU A 463 7.83 -1.42 16.75
N LYS A 464 6.75 -2.19 16.95
CA LYS A 464 6.84 -3.54 17.51
C LYS A 464 7.66 -4.46 16.59
N GLY A 465 8.75 -5.02 17.11
CA GLY A 465 9.61 -5.95 16.35
C GLY A 465 10.41 -5.29 15.24
N VAL A 466 10.72 -3.99 15.39
CA VAL A 466 11.65 -3.25 14.54
C VAL A 466 12.65 -2.56 15.45
N THR A 467 13.94 -2.86 15.26
CA THR A 467 15.04 -2.39 16.11
C THR A 467 15.37 -0.93 15.78
N ASP A 468 15.60 -0.64 14.49
CA ASP A 468 15.77 0.72 13.97
C ASP A 468 14.99 0.86 12.65
N PRO A 469 13.87 1.59 12.63
CA PRO A 469 13.10 1.81 11.41
C PRO A 469 13.73 2.83 10.45
N GLY A 470 14.81 3.52 10.87
CA GLY A 470 15.37 4.63 10.12
C GLY A 470 14.46 5.87 10.12
N ALA A 471 14.70 6.78 9.17
CA ALA A 471 13.80 7.92 8.96
C ALA A 471 12.51 7.47 8.25
N ILE A 472 11.36 7.95 8.72
CA ILE A 472 10.06 7.67 8.13
C ILE A 472 9.49 8.97 7.57
N TYR A 473 8.88 8.90 6.39
CA TYR A 473 8.37 10.06 5.67
C TYR A 473 6.90 9.89 5.34
N GLN A 474 6.12 10.95 5.47
CA GLN A 474 4.81 11.07 4.84
C GLN A 474 5.00 11.50 3.40
N TYR A 475 4.42 10.76 2.45
CA TYR A 475 4.32 11.22 1.07
C TYR A 475 3.06 12.08 0.91
N VAL A 476 3.25 13.38 0.66
CA VAL A 476 2.15 14.35 0.51
C VAL A 476 1.78 14.59 -0.96
N GLY A 477 2.64 14.19 -1.89
CA GLY A 477 2.49 14.51 -3.31
C GLY A 477 2.59 16.01 -3.59
N ILE A 478 2.10 16.43 -4.76
CA ILE A 478 2.10 17.84 -5.15
C ILE A 478 1.00 18.55 -4.35
N THR A 479 1.38 19.36 -3.37
CA THR A 479 0.47 20.17 -2.54
C THR A 479 0.53 21.66 -2.92
N ASP A 480 -0.39 22.48 -2.41
CA ASP A 480 -0.36 23.95 -2.52
C ASP A 480 1.01 24.52 -2.12
N LYS A 481 1.61 23.99 -1.04
CA LYS A 481 2.97 24.39 -0.64
C LYS A 481 4.01 24.10 -1.71
N CYS A 482 3.90 23.01 -2.46
CA CYS A 482 4.82 22.69 -3.57
C CYS A 482 4.67 23.65 -4.77
N ILE A 483 3.46 24.16 -5.01
CA ILE A 483 3.18 25.08 -6.13
C ILE A 483 3.66 26.50 -5.80
N PHE A 484 3.52 26.92 -4.53
CA PHE A 484 3.71 28.30 -4.11
C PHE A 484 4.92 28.55 -3.18
N ASP A 485 5.52 27.50 -2.59
CA ASP A 485 6.61 27.59 -1.59
C ASP A 485 7.84 26.79 -2.02
N MET A 486 8.68 27.43 -2.84
CA MET A 486 10.09 27.11 -2.97
C MET A 486 10.80 28.46 -2.93
N GLY A 487 11.18 28.89 -1.74
CA GLY A 487 11.87 30.16 -1.53
C GLY A 487 13.12 30.23 -2.40
N LEU A 488 13.26 31.30 -3.17
CA LEU A 488 14.53 31.68 -3.80
C LEU A 488 15.48 32.03 -2.65
N THR A 489 16.31 31.08 -2.22
CA THR A 489 17.38 31.37 -1.27
C THR A 489 18.32 32.37 -1.93
N LYS A 490 18.42 33.58 -1.36
CA LYS A 490 19.45 34.58 -1.73
C LYS A 490 20.87 34.15 -1.37
N LYS A 491 21.05 32.95 -0.84
CA LYS A 491 22.34 32.39 -0.42
C LYS A 491 22.83 31.44 -1.51
N ARG A 492 24.15 31.48 -1.78
CA ARG A 492 24.83 30.47 -2.57
C ARG A 492 24.60 29.08 -1.96
N SER A 493 24.58 28.08 -2.84
CA SER A 493 24.49 26.66 -2.53
C SER A 493 25.38 26.24 -1.35
N ASP A 494 24.83 25.45 -0.41
CA ASP A 494 25.60 24.86 0.70
C ASP A 494 26.60 23.78 0.22
N TYR A 495 26.55 23.38 -1.06
CA TYR A 495 27.39 22.33 -1.66
C TYR A 495 28.81 22.81 -2.04
N GLY A 496 29.22 24.04 -1.68
CA GLY A 496 30.53 24.62 -2.01
C GLY A 496 30.61 25.24 -3.41
N PRO A 497 31.79 25.77 -3.82
CA PRO A 497 31.96 26.47 -5.09
C PRO A 497 31.80 25.53 -6.29
N LEU A 498 31.18 26.02 -7.37
CA LEU A 498 31.09 25.29 -8.64
C LEU A 498 32.46 25.29 -9.34
N LEU A 499 33.05 24.12 -9.53
CA LEU A 499 34.40 23.96 -10.13
C LEU A 499 34.31 23.49 -11.59
N GLY A 500 35.13 24.07 -12.48
CA GLY A 500 35.33 23.56 -13.84
C GLY A 500 34.14 23.75 -14.77
N ARG A 501 33.32 24.79 -14.52
CA ARG A 501 32.10 25.12 -15.30
C ARG A 501 32.14 26.56 -15.84
N GLU A 502 33.35 27.10 -15.99
CA GLU A 502 33.59 28.48 -16.41
C GLU A 502 33.01 28.73 -17.81
N VAL A 503 33.11 27.74 -18.71
CA VAL A 503 32.57 27.84 -20.08
C VAL A 503 31.05 27.99 -20.08
N GLU A 504 30.34 27.21 -19.27
CA GLU A 504 28.88 27.28 -19.15
C GLU A 504 28.42 28.57 -18.47
N ILE A 505 29.14 29.04 -17.44
CA ILE A 505 28.88 30.32 -16.79
C ILE A 505 29.07 31.47 -17.78
N ASP A 506 30.19 31.50 -18.50
CA ASP A 506 30.50 32.49 -19.54
C ASP A 506 29.39 32.55 -20.60
N LEU A 507 28.90 31.39 -21.03
CA LEU A 507 27.82 31.32 -22.02
C LEU A 507 26.51 31.94 -21.49
N PHE A 508 26.20 31.70 -20.22
CA PHE A 508 25.05 32.31 -19.56
C PHE A 508 25.21 33.84 -19.44
N GLU A 509 26.34 34.33 -18.93
CA GLU A 509 26.58 35.76 -18.73
C GLU A 509 26.58 36.54 -20.04
N ARG A 510 27.23 36.00 -21.10
CA ARG A 510 27.19 36.61 -22.45
C ARG A 510 25.76 36.66 -22.99
N SER A 511 24.97 35.62 -22.76
CA SER A 511 23.57 35.57 -23.20
C SER A 511 22.70 36.57 -22.44
N LEU A 512 22.95 36.73 -21.14
CA LEU A 512 22.26 37.70 -20.29
C LEU A 512 22.57 39.13 -20.71
N LYS A 513 23.85 39.46 -20.92
CA LYS A 513 24.29 40.78 -21.40
C LYS A 513 23.74 41.10 -22.79
N ALA A 514 23.68 40.11 -23.68
CA ALA A 514 23.06 40.28 -24.99
C ALA A 514 21.55 40.56 -24.90
N TYR A 515 20.83 39.93 -23.95
CA TYR A 515 19.43 40.24 -23.68
C TYR A 515 19.25 41.67 -23.16
N GLU A 516 20.09 42.12 -22.23
CA GLU A 516 20.05 43.50 -21.72
C GLU A 516 20.28 44.54 -22.82
N THR A 517 21.15 44.24 -23.79
CA THR A 517 21.51 45.18 -24.86
C THR A 517 20.51 45.17 -26.01
N LEU A 518 20.02 43.99 -26.41
CA LEU A 518 19.23 43.80 -27.65
C LEU A 518 17.74 43.57 -27.39
N GLY A 519 17.32 43.32 -26.15
CA GLY A 519 15.93 43.00 -25.77
C GLY A 519 15.40 41.68 -26.32
N GLN A 520 16.25 40.85 -26.95
CA GLN A 520 15.82 39.60 -27.59
C GLN A 520 15.90 38.41 -26.63
N PRO A 521 14.79 37.65 -26.42
CA PRO A 521 14.78 36.52 -25.52
C PRO A 521 15.73 35.42 -25.98
N ARG A 522 16.46 34.82 -25.04
CA ARG A 522 17.38 33.70 -25.29
C ARG A 522 16.98 32.46 -24.51
N ILE A 523 17.20 31.30 -25.12
CA ILE A 523 16.98 29.99 -24.50
C ILE A 523 18.31 29.26 -24.45
N LEU A 524 18.72 28.86 -23.25
CA LEU A 524 19.88 28.01 -23.02
C LEU A 524 19.42 26.65 -22.49
N ALA A 525 19.96 25.57 -23.06
CA ALA A 525 19.64 24.21 -22.67
C ALA A 525 20.93 23.46 -22.28
N TYR A 526 20.98 23.00 -21.03
CA TYR A 526 22.08 22.21 -20.49
C TYR A 526 21.70 20.73 -20.44
N ALA A 527 22.33 19.90 -21.27
CA ALA A 527 22.09 18.47 -21.34
C ALA A 527 23.31 17.68 -20.82
N GLY A 528 23.06 16.54 -20.19
CA GLY A 528 24.14 15.68 -19.69
C GLY A 528 23.61 14.50 -18.87
N ILE A 529 24.48 13.54 -18.55
CA ILE A 529 24.16 12.34 -17.77
C ILE A 529 23.71 12.66 -16.34
N LEU A 530 22.92 11.76 -15.73
CA LEU A 530 22.49 11.91 -14.33
C LEU A 530 23.71 12.05 -13.40
N GLY A 531 23.64 12.96 -12.42
CA GLY A 531 24.75 13.20 -11.49
C GLY A 531 25.86 14.14 -12.00
N SER A 532 25.81 14.62 -13.24
CA SER A 532 26.84 15.50 -13.82
C SER A 532 26.93 16.92 -13.22
N GLY A 533 26.19 17.22 -12.15
CA GLY A 533 26.15 18.55 -11.51
C GLY A 533 25.21 19.59 -12.15
N LYS A 534 24.32 19.20 -13.08
CA LYS A 534 23.40 20.15 -13.76
C LYS A 534 22.53 20.96 -12.80
N SER A 535 21.96 20.32 -11.77
CA SER A 535 21.12 21.03 -10.80
C SER A 535 21.93 22.08 -10.04
N HIS A 536 23.18 21.77 -9.67
CA HIS A 536 24.08 22.72 -9.02
C HIS A 536 24.45 23.88 -9.95
N LEU A 537 24.74 23.60 -11.23
CA LEU A 537 24.95 24.64 -12.25
C LEU A 537 23.73 25.57 -12.36
N LEU A 538 22.52 25.03 -12.49
CA LEU A 538 21.30 25.84 -12.59
C LEU A 538 21.06 26.70 -11.35
N THR A 539 21.40 26.20 -10.15
CA THR A 539 21.35 26.99 -8.91
C THR A 539 22.35 28.15 -8.94
N GLU A 540 23.57 27.95 -9.43
CA GLU A 540 24.55 29.05 -9.56
C GLU A 540 24.12 30.07 -10.61
N LEU A 541 23.61 29.64 -11.77
CA LEU A 541 23.08 30.58 -12.79
C LEU A 541 21.90 31.40 -12.25
N ALA A 542 21.03 30.78 -11.44
CA ALA A 542 19.94 31.48 -10.78
C ALA A 542 20.45 32.54 -9.78
N PHE A 543 21.54 32.24 -9.06
CA PHE A 543 22.20 33.20 -8.17
C PHE A 543 22.81 34.37 -8.96
N LEU A 544 23.56 34.09 -10.02
CA LEU A 544 24.18 35.11 -10.88
C LEU A 544 23.14 36.06 -11.50
N GLY A 545 22.04 35.52 -12.03
CA GLY A 545 20.95 36.33 -12.58
C GLY A 545 20.27 37.23 -11.54
N GLN A 546 20.16 36.79 -10.28
CA GLN A 546 19.64 37.64 -9.20
C GLN A 546 20.62 38.74 -8.81
N ALA A 547 21.92 38.45 -8.79
CA ALA A 547 22.97 39.41 -8.44
C ALA A 547 23.01 40.60 -9.41
N THR A 548 22.66 40.38 -10.68
CA THR A 548 22.52 41.45 -11.68
C THR A 548 21.16 42.15 -11.66
N GLY A 549 20.31 41.87 -10.66
CA GLY A 549 19.02 42.53 -10.45
C GLY A 549 17.85 41.96 -11.27
N HIS A 550 18.03 40.83 -11.98
CA HIS A 550 16.94 40.22 -12.72
C HIS A 550 16.03 39.38 -11.82
N ARG A 551 14.74 39.34 -12.18
CA ARG A 551 13.78 38.45 -11.53
C ARG A 551 14.00 37.02 -12.04
N VAL A 552 14.42 36.13 -11.16
CA VAL A 552 14.66 34.71 -11.50
C VAL A 552 13.49 33.85 -11.03
N VAL A 553 13.01 32.94 -11.89
CA VAL A 553 11.94 31.99 -11.58
C VAL A 553 12.44 30.53 -11.66
N THR A 554 12.59 29.96 -10.47
CA THR A 554 12.93 28.59 -10.04
C THR A 554 12.07 27.37 -10.31
N MET A 555 11.99 26.70 -11.47
CA MET A 555 11.15 25.48 -11.58
C MET A 555 11.91 24.15 -11.66
N GLU A 556 11.37 23.13 -10.98
CA GLU A 556 11.76 21.74 -11.14
C GLU A 556 10.56 20.95 -11.66
N LEU A 557 10.78 20.16 -12.72
CA LEU A 557 9.75 19.31 -13.32
C LEU A 557 10.12 17.85 -13.12
N THR A 558 9.23 17.11 -12.48
CA THR A 558 9.34 15.67 -12.27
C THR A 558 8.48 14.89 -13.27
N LYS A 559 8.64 13.56 -13.33
CA LYS A 559 7.75 12.69 -14.11
C LYS A 559 6.28 12.80 -13.67
N ALA A 560 6.00 13.12 -12.40
CA ALA A 560 4.64 13.37 -11.92
C ALA A 560 4.01 14.59 -12.61
N ASN A 561 4.80 15.63 -12.89
CA ASN A 561 4.32 16.83 -13.58
C ASN A 561 3.90 16.55 -15.03
N MET A 562 4.48 15.55 -15.72
CA MET A 562 4.06 15.19 -17.09
C MET A 562 2.62 14.65 -17.15
N ARG A 563 2.14 14.05 -16.06
CA ARG A 563 0.79 13.47 -15.99
C ARG A 563 -0.29 14.52 -15.72
N GLN A 564 0.09 15.69 -15.23
CA GLN A 564 -0.81 16.81 -14.96
C GLN A 564 -0.78 17.80 -16.13
N PRO A 565 -1.90 17.99 -16.85
CA PRO A 565 -1.98 18.98 -17.92
C PRO A 565 -1.57 20.36 -17.42
N PHE A 566 -0.71 21.03 -18.18
CA PHE A 566 -0.27 22.41 -17.92
C PHE A 566 0.53 22.65 -16.63
N SER A 567 0.90 21.62 -15.86
CA SER A 567 1.61 21.75 -14.57
C SER A 567 2.81 22.70 -14.59
N ALA A 568 3.66 22.63 -15.61
CA ALA A 568 4.82 23.51 -15.79
C ALA A 568 4.41 24.99 -15.98
N VAL A 569 3.38 25.22 -16.80
CA VAL A 569 2.82 26.55 -17.04
C VAL A 569 2.17 27.08 -15.76
N CYS A 570 1.43 26.24 -15.03
CA CYS A 570 0.79 26.60 -13.77
C CYS A 570 1.82 27.04 -12.73
N MET A 571 2.88 26.26 -12.52
CA MET A 571 3.95 26.59 -11.57
C MET A 571 4.70 27.87 -11.97
N LEU A 572 4.95 28.07 -13.26
CA LEU A 572 5.59 29.29 -13.75
C LEU A 572 4.68 30.52 -13.55
N VAL A 573 3.41 30.43 -13.91
CA VAL A 573 2.44 31.53 -13.81
C VAL A 573 2.14 31.86 -12.35
N ALA A 574 1.93 30.87 -11.50
CA ALA A 574 1.68 31.07 -10.06
C ALA A 574 2.80 31.90 -9.43
N ARG A 575 4.06 31.58 -9.74
CA ARG A 575 5.23 32.32 -9.27
C ARG A 575 5.38 33.68 -9.91
N ALA A 576 5.11 33.79 -11.21
CA ALA A 576 5.14 35.05 -11.92
C ALA A 576 4.10 36.03 -11.33
N LEU A 577 2.94 35.53 -10.93
CA LEU A 577 1.90 36.27 -10.21
C LEU A 577 2.18 36.44 -8.71
N GLY A 578 3.22 35.81 -8.16
CA GLY A 578 3.59 35.94 -6.74
C GLY A 578 2.55 35.40 -5.77
N LEU A 579 1.78 34.39 -6.18
CA LEU A 579 0.86 33.67 -5.29
C LEU A 579 1.68 32.91 -4.25
N GLN A 580 1.30 33.01 -2.98
CA GLN A 580 2.06 32.46 -1.85
C GLN A 580 1.36 31.25 -1.21
N ALA A 581 2.15 30.38 -0.60
CA ALA A 581 1.60 29.28 0.17
C ALA A 581 0.94 29.80 1.45
N GLY A 582 -0.28 29.30 1.72
CA GLY A 582 -1.09 29.73 2.86
C GLY A 582 -2.18 30.75 2.53
N GLU A 583 -2.17 31.35 1.33
CA GLU A 583 -3.30 32.16 0.85
C GLU A 583 -4.57 31.31 0.73
N THR A 584 -5.69 31.84 1.23
CA THR A 584 -6.99 31.18 1.08
C THR A 584 -7.44 31.22 -0.38
N CYS A 585 -8.39 30.34 -0.76
CA CYS A 585 -9.02 30.36 -2.09
C CYS A 585 -9.48 31.78 -2.48
N LYS A 586 -10.10 32.50 -1.54
CA LYS A 586 -10.59 33.88 -1.76
C LYS A 586 -9.48 34.89 -1.97
N ASP A 587 -8.35 34.74 -1.27
CA ASP A 587 -7.20 35.64 -1.43
C ASP A 587 -6.53 35.45 -2.80
N ARG A 588 -6.43 34.19 -3.25
CA ARG A 588 -5.95 33.86 -4.60
C ARG A 588 -6.88 34.41 -5.67
N GLN A 589 -8.20 34.29 -5.49
CA GLN A 589 -9.18 34.87 -6.41
C GLN A 589 -9.04 36.38 -6.54
N ARG A 590 -8.93 37.10 -5.42
CA ARG A 590 -8.72 38.56 -5.39
C ARG A 590 -7.42 38.94 -6.09
N THR A 591 -6.33 38.22 -5.81
CA THR A 591 -5.03 38.48 -6.44
C THR A 591 -5.06 38.24 -7.95
N LEU A 592 -5.72 37.17 -8.39
CA LEU A 592 -5.91 36.88 -9.81
C LEU A 592 -6.77 37.96 -10.49
N GLN A 593 -7.91 38.35 -9.91
CA GLN A 593 -8.77 39.39 -10.45
C GLN A 593 -8.05 40.75 -10.54
N ALA A 594 -7.30 41.12 -9.51
CA ALA A 594 -6.55 42.37 -9.49
C ALA A 594 -5.42 42.40 -10.53
N LYS A 595 -4.65 41.31 -10.65
CA LYS A 595 -3.48 41.26 -11.57
C LYS A 595 -3.86 40.98 -13.02
N LEU A 596 -5.01 40.35 -13.27
CA LEU A 596 -5.46 39.94 -14.60
C LEU A 596 -6.62 40.79 -15.13
N GLN A 597 -6.98 41.86 -14.40
CA GLN A 597 -7.98 42.81 -14.84
C GLN A 597 -7.66 43.35 -16.25
N GLY A 598 -8.64 43.27 -17.15
CA GLY A 598 -8.51 43.69 -18.55
C GLY A 598 -7.65 42.78 -19.44
N ALA A 599 -7.00 41.74 -18.89
CA ALA A 599 -6.26 40.74 -19.67
C ALA A 599 -7.11 39.50 -19.97
N ILE A 600 -8.08 39.19 -19.11
CA ILE A 600 -8.99 38.05 -19.23
C ILE A 600 -10.41 38.52 -18.98
N GLU A 601 -11.35 38.04 -19.78
CA GLU A 601 -12.78 38.28 -19.60
C GLU A 601 -13.30 37.60 -18.33
N GLU A 602 -14.27 38.21 -17.64
CA GLU A 602 -14.81 37.68 -16.39
C GLU A 602 -15.34 36.24 -16.53
N SER A 603 -15.98 35.93 -17.67
CA SER A 603 -16.51 34.59 -17.97
C SER A 603 -15.42 33.51 -18.09
N SER A 604 -14.17 33.90 -18.37
CA SER A 604 -13.03 33.02 -18.58
C SER A 604 -12.22 32.71 -17.30
N TYR A 605 -12.48 33.40 -16.19
CA TYR A 605 -11.78 33.13 -14.91
C TYR A 605 -12.02 31.72 -14.38
N CYS A 606 -13.19 31.12 -14.65
CA CYS A 606 -13.50 29.76 -14.23
C CYS A 606 -12.61 28.68 -14.87
N LEU A 607 -11.94 28.98 -15.98
CA LEU A 607 -10.93 28.09 -16.58
C LEU A 607 -9.69 27.94 -15.68
N LEU A 608 -9.46 28.88 -14.77
CA LEU A 608 -8.30 28.91 -13.86
C LEU A 608 -8.54 28.13 -12.55
N ASN A 609 -9.77 27.69 -12.29
CA ASN A 609 -10.15 27.03 -11.03
C ASN A 609 -9.26 25.84 -10.70
N ASN A 610 -9.10 24.93 -11.66
CA ASN A 610 -8.30 23.71 -11.50
C ASN A 610 -6.78 23.95 -11.53
N ILE A 611 -6.35 25.18 -11.83
CA ILE A 611 -4.94 25.54 -12.06
C ILE A 611 -4.35 26.27 -10.87
N PHE A 612 -5.06 27.26 -10.35
CA PHE A 612 -4.64 28.04 -9.18
C PHE A 612 -5.41 27.67 -7.91
N LEU A 613 -6.23 26.62 -7.98
CA LEU A 613 -7.06 26.12 -6.87
C LEU A 613 -7.96 27.23 -6.34
N VAL A 614 -8.78 27.77 -7.24
CA VAL A 614 -9.72 28.87 -7.02
C VAL A 614 -11.14 28.47 -7.43
N GLU A 615 -12.15 29.17 -6.94
CA GLU A 615 -13.57 28.81 -7.14
C GLU A 615 -14.36 29.93 -7.82
N PHE A 616 -13.99 30.30 -9.05
CA PHE A 616 -14.81 31.21 -9.84
C PHE A 616 -16.06 30.48 -10.36
N ALA A 617 -17.20 31.16 -10.37
CA ALA A 617 -18.44 30.60 -10.89
C ALA A 617 -18.27 30.17 -12.36
N ILE A 618 -18.69 28.95 -12.69
CA ILE A 618 -18.60 28.43 -14.06
C ILE A 618 -19.58 29.23 -14.93
N SER A 619 -19.05 29.92 -15.93
CA SER A 619 -19.85 30.64 -16.92
C SER A 619 -20.62 29.68 -17.83
N ASP A 620 -21.77 30.13 -18.34
CA ASP A 620 -22.57 29.35 -19.31
C ASP A 620 -21.80 29.01 -20.58
N GLU A 621 -20.86 29.88 -20.96
CA GLU A 621 -19.97 29.70 -22.11
C GLU A 621 -19.04 28.50 -21.89
N VAL A 622 -18.36 28.42 -20.73
CA VAL A 622 -17.42 27.34 -20.41
C VAL A 622 -18.16 26.02 -20.09
N CYS A 623 -19.38 26.11 -19.56
CA CYS A 623 -20.24 24.96 -19.32
C CYS A 623 -20.60 24.23 -20.64
N LYS A 624 -20.84 24.98 -21.71
CA LYS A 624 -21.20 24.45 -23.04
C LYS A 624 -19.99 23.95 -23.86
N MET A 625 -18.76 24.18 -23.43
CA MET A 625 -17.56 23.76 -24.16
C MET A 625 -17.28 22.26 -24.03
N HIS A 626 -16.99 21.61 -25.15
CA HIS A 626 -16.39 20.27 -25.17
C HIS A 626 -14.91 20.29 -24.75
N ASP A 627 -14.37 19.17 -24.28
CA ASP A 627 -13.04 19.07 -23.65
C ASP A 627 -11.89 19.63 -24.50
N LEU A 628 -11.90 19.37 -25.81
CA LEU A 628 -10.86 19.87 -26.71
C LEU A 628 -10.90 21.41 -26.85
N GLN A 629 -12.11 21.98 -26.85
CA GLN A 629 -12.34 23.42 -26.92
C GLN A 629 -11.94 24.09 -25.61
N ARG A 630 -12.34 23.51 -24.47
CA ARG A 630 -11.92 23.97 -23.14
C ARG A 630 -10.40 23.98 -22.99
N LYS A 631 -9.71 22.96 -23.50
CA LYS A 631 -8.24 22.89 -23.51
C LYS A 631 -7.59 23.99 -24.35
N ARG A 632 -8.14 24.30 -25.52
CA ARG A 632 -7.65 25.39 -26.39
C ARG A 632 -7.87 26.76 -25.77
N GLU A 633 -9.05 27.00 -25.19
CA GLU A 633 -9.32 28.27 -24.52
C GLU A 633 -8.45 28.44 -23.28
N LEU A 634 -8.25 27.37 -22.51
CA LEU A 634 -7.31 27.40 -21.39
C LEU A 634 -5.88 27.77 -21.81
N GLN A 635 -5.39 27.23 -22.93
CA GLN A 635 -4.08 27.60 -23.49
C GLN A 635 -4.00 29.09 -23.86
N LYS A 636 -5.04 29.62 -24.49
CA LYS A 636 -5.12 31.06 -24.83
C LYS A 636 -5.11 31.91 -23.57
N THR A 637 -5.90 31.55 -22.57
CA THR A 637 -5.96 32.24 -21.27
C THR A 637 -4.59 32.22 -20.59
N CYS A 638 -3.91 31.08 -20.53
CA CYS A 638 -2.56 31.00 -19.97
C CYS A 638 -1.55 31.88 -20.72
N ARG A 639 -1.62 31.96 -22.06
CA ARG A 639 -0.76 32.87 -22.84
C ARG A 639 -1.03 34.34 -22.52
N LYS A 640 -2.30 34.74 -22.42
CA LYS A 640 -2.68 36.11 -22.04
C LYS A 640 -2.16 36.47 -20.65
N VAL A 641 -2.26 35.53 -19.69
CA VAL A 641 -1.67 35.70 -18.35
C VAL A 641 -0.17 35.92 -18.44
N LEU A 642 0.56 35.05 -19.13
CA LEU A 642 2.02 35.15 -19.24
C LEU A 642 2.47 36.46 -19.88
N GLN A 643 1.78 36.91 -20.94
CA GLN A 643 2.07 38.20 -21.59
C GLN A 643 1.88 39.36 -20.61
N LYS A 644 0.79 39.37 -19.84
CA LYS A 644 0.52 40.44 -18.86
C LYS A 644 1.56 40.49 -17.74
N VAL A 645 2.05 39.33 -17.30
CA VAL A 645 3.00 39.23 -16.19
C VAL A 645 4.45 39.47 -16.62
N SER A 646 4.75 39.37 -17.92
CA SER A 646 6.09 39.61 -18.48
C SER A 646 6.42 41.10 -18.73
N VAL A 647 5.45 42.01 -18.54
CA VAL A 647 5.67 43.47 -18.69
C VAL A 647 6.17 44.06 -17.37
N PRO A 648 7.27 44.85 -17.36
CA PRO A 648 7.83 45.40 -16.13
C PRO A 648 6.84 46.36 -15.42
N PRO A 649 6.97 46.53 -14.09
CA PRO A 649 5.94 47.19 -13.28
C PRO A 649 5.78 48.71 -13.49
N SER A 650 6.46 49.32 -14.46
CA SER A 650 6.41 50.77 -14.71
C SER A 650 5.06 51.27 -15.25
N THR A 651 4.10 50.37 -15.52
CA THR A 651 2.74 50.71 -15.96
C THR A 651 1.65 50.46 -14.92
N TRP A 652 1.99 50.01 -13.70
CA TRP A 652 1.02 49.96 -12.60
C TRP A 652 0.90 51.36 -12.02
N VAL A 653 -0.21 52.03 -12.31
CA VAL A 653 -0.57 53.37 -11.84
C VAL A 653 -0.29 53.49 -10.34
N ARG A 654 0.57 54.44 -9.97
CA ARG A 654 0.78 54.87 -8.57
C ARG A 654 -0.54 55.43 -8.03
N GLU A 655 -1.25 54.66 -7.22
CA GLU A 655 -2.17 55.26 -6.25
C GLU A 655 -1.32 56.03 -5.22
N ARG A 656 -1.49 57.36 -5.21
CA ARG A 656 -0.86 58.26 -4.24
C ARG A 656 -1.35 57.88 -2.84
N LYS A 657 -0.49 57.29 -2.02
CA LYS A 657 -0.65 57.38 -0.56
C LYS A 657 -0.48 58.84 -0.16
N GLN A 658 -1.52 59.46 0.40
CA GLN A 658 -1.41 60.73 1.12
C GLN A 658 -0.42 60.56 2.30
N PRO A 659 0.41 61.57 2.60
CA PRO A 659 1.30 61.52 3.74
C PRO A 659 0.55 61.85 5.04
N CYS A 660 0.59 60.93 6.02
CA CYS A 660 0.31 61.27 7.42
C CYS A 660 1.49 62.07 8.00
N PRO A 661 1.26 63.03 8.93
CA PRO A 661 2.28 63.96 9.36
C PRO A 661 3.27 63.33 10.35
N LEU A 662 4.53 63.72 10.20
CA LEU A 662 5.63 63.47 11.12
C LEU A 662 5.37 64.14 12.48
N GLN A 663 5.55 63.39 13.57
CA GLN A 663 5.95 63.96 14.86
C GLN A 663 7.38 63.50 15.17
N ALA A 664 8.24 64.49 15.38
CA ALA A 664 9.65 64.37 15.72
C ALA A 664 9.85 64.03 17.22
N PRO A 665 11.06 63.62 17.64
CA PRO A 665 11.30 62.98 18.94
C PRO A 665 11.56 64.02 20.04
N HIS A 666 11.06 63.76 21.25
CA HIS A 666 11.45 64.47 22.46
C HIS A 666 12.33 63.60 23.36
N GLN A 667 13.43 64.20 23.78
CA GLN A 667 14.41 63.70 24.74
C GLN A 667 13.88 63.72 26.20
N ASN A 668 14.56 62.91 27.02
CA ASN A 668 14.91 63.09 28.44
C ASN A 668 14.17 62.32 29.55
N SER A 669 15.01 61.53 30.24
CA SER A 669 15.28 61.50 31.70
C SER A 669 14.68 60.40 32.57
N LEU A 670 15.61 59.62 33.16
CA LEU A 670 15.77 59.17 34.56
C LEU A 670 14.51 58.59 35.24
N SER A 671 14.45 57.32 35.65
CA SER A 671 15.17 56.69 36.78
C SER A 671 14.60 55.26 36.88
N GLY A 672 15.37 54.18 37.03
CA GLY A 672 15.96 53.71 38.29
C GLY A 672 15.15 52.52 38.84
N GLN A 673 15.66 51.29 38.69
CA GLN A 673 15.72 50.27 39.76
C GLN A 673 16.41 48.99 39.24
N GLN A 674 17.39 48.55 40.03
CA GLN A 674 18.21 47.35 39.89
C GLN A 674 17.42 46.10 40.27
N ASP A 675 17.76 44.97 39.65
CA ASP A 675 17.93 43.70 40.35
C ASP A 675 18.97 42.84 39.61
N ASP A 676 20.02 42.46 40.35
CA ASP A 676 21.18 41.67 39.95
C ASP A 676 20.91 40.15 39.93
N VAL A 677 21.86 39.42 39.30
CA VAL A 677 22.46 38.11 39.70
C VAL A 677 22.56 37.10 38.54
N PRO A 678 23.70 36.36 38.40
CA PRO A 678 24.50 36.39 37.17
C PRO A 678 24.97 35.01 36.61
N GLY A 679 25.65 35.08 35.45
CA GLY A 679 26.94 34.41 35.23
C GLY A 679 26.98 33.12 34.39
N SER A 680 27.73 33.15 33.26
CA SER A 680 28.91 32.29 32.93
C SER A 680 29.24 32.28 31.40
N PRO A 681 30.51 31.99 31.01
CA PRO A 681 31.26 32.73 29.96
C PRO A 681 31.48 31.97 28.62
N PRO A 682 32.12 32.59 27.59
CA PRO A 682 32.27 32.00 26.25
C PRO A 682 33.55 31.17 26.12
N PHE A 683 33.48 30.02 25.43
CA PHE A 683 34.65 29.18 25.13
C PHE A 683 35.14 29.35 23.68
N ARG A 684 36.43 29.71 23.58
CA ARG A 684 37.29 29.69 22.39
C ARG A 684 37.37 28.29 21.79
N ALA A 685 37.27 28.20 20.46
CA ALA A 685 37.67 27.00 19.71
C ALA A 685 39.18 27.04 19.44
N GLN A 686 39.88 25.99 19.86
CA GLN A 686 41.25 25.67 19.49
C GLN A 686 41.23 24.79 18.23
N GLU A 687 42.04 25.17 17.24
CA GLU A 687 42.50 24.27 16.17
C GLU A 687 43.41 23.17 16.74
N PRO A 688 43.41 21.99 16.12
CA PRO A 688 44.67 21.27 15.97
C PRO A 688 44.95 20.86 14.51
N LEU A 689 46.18 21.15 14.13
CA LEU A 689 46.94 20.68 12.98
C LEU A 689 46.98 19.14 12.91
N LEU A 690 46.88 18.60 11.69
CA LEU A 690 47.40 17.27 11.34
C LEU A 690 48.13 17.32 9.99
N PRO A 691 49.16 16.46 9.80
CA PRO A 691 50.23 16.68 8.81
C PRO A 691 49.99 15.95 7.48
N GLU A 692 50.62 16.50 6.43
CA GLU A 692 50.73 15.93 5.09
C GLU A 692 51.69 14.72 5.05
N ALA A 693 51.33 13.70 4.27
CA ALA A 693 52.28 12.84 3.54
C ALA A 693 51.61 12.24 2.29
N PRO A 694 52.38 11.98 1.20
CA PRO A 694 51.88 12.02 -0.17
C PRO A 694 51.55 10.63 -0.77
N LEU A 695 50.57 10.58 -1.67
CA LEU A 695 50.27 9.43 -2.53
C LEU A 695 50.92 9.64 -3.91
N THR A 696 51.83 8.74 -4.27
CA THR A 696 52.36 8.54 -5.62
C THR A 696 51.35 7.88 -6.57
N PRO A 697 51.41 8.11 -7.90
CA PRO A 697 50.37 7.73 -8.85
C PRO A 697 50.69 6.46 -9.68
N SER A 698 49.67 6.00 -10.45
CA SER A 698 49.73 5.26 -11.76
C SER A 698 49.20 3.80 -11.76
N PRO A 699 48.81 3.18 -12.90
CA PRO A 699 47.71 3.50 -13.84
C PRO A 699 46.89 2.21 -14.21
N TYR A 700 46.22 2.19 -15.39
CA TYR A 700 45.36 1.15 -16.03
C TYR A 700 43.86 1.33 -15.74
N ALA A 701 42.99 1.85 -16.61
CA ALA A 701 42.80 1.77 -18.06
C ALA A 701 42.42 0.37 -18.60
N SER A 702 41.27 0.36 -19.29
CA SER A 702 40.67 -0.63 -20.21
C SER A 702 40.15 -1.97 -19.68
N SER A 703 38.82 -2.09 -19.57
CA SER A 703 37.96 -2.85 -20.50
C SER A 703 36.49 -2.53 -20.25
#